data_AF-A0A949XTX5-F1
#
_entry.id   AF-A0A949XTX5-F1
#
_cell.length_a   1.000
_cell.length_b   1.000
_cell.length_c   1.000
_cell.angle_alpha   90.00
_cell.angle_beta   90.00
_cell.angle_gamma   90.00
#
_symmetry.space_group_name_H-M   'P 1'
#
loop_
_entity.id
_entity.type
_entity.pdbx_description
1 polymer ?
#
loop_
_entity_poly.entity_id
_entity_poly.type
_entity_poly.pdbx_seq_one_letter_code
_entity_poly.pdbx_strand_id
1 'polypeptide(L)'
;DNSNDFNPMWVGHKVYFLSDRGGPVSLWVYDISSKKISEVVKNDGLDLKSASADNDVIVYEQFGSLHLVDLISGKAHPLEITVAADLAQVRPHFEKITNKMIENSAISPTGQRAVFEAHGEILTVPAEKGDIRNLTASPAIADRDPAWSPDGKSVAWFSDESGEYALHIRDQNGLGPVTRIDLGNPPSFFYSPVWSPDSKKIAYSDKRLNLWYVDLEKKTPVRVDTDLFDSPVYKLNPRWSPDSKWIAYSRQLHNYLHAIYVYSLASGKSTQVTDGLSDALAPEFDKSGKYIYFRASTNVGLSGGWIDMTSIGHPVTSAIYVMVLRKDLPSPLAPQSDDENADSDKTKGDKKDDQKDASSKGTGDKAKDEKKDGTPPPEVRIDFDNIGQRILAVPAPEKNYVAVTPGKEGVIYMQEGPLVEMNEGPRQLIINKFDFKTRKTDLIIGGVTVFQLSANGDKMLYRLGEQWFITGAEAAPKPGDGALKMADMEIYVDPQAEWKQMYREVWRIERDFFYDPHFHGLDLKAAEAYYAPWVDVVSTRDELNYLFTEMLGNINVGHMFIRGGTQPDVPKVKVGLLGADYKVENGRYRFAKVYNGENWNPQLQAPLTQPGVNVVAGEYLLAVRGREVRASDNVYSFFQETAGKQTTLKVGPNPDGSGAREVTVIPVENEGS
;
A
#
# COMPACT_ATOMS: atom_id res chain seq x y z
N ASP A 1 -22.00 35.32 0.99
CA ASP A 1 -20.98 35.13 -0.06
C ASP A 1 -19.82 34.24 0.38
N ASN A 2 -19.41 34.24 1.65
CA ASN A 2 -18.44 33.27 2.20
C ASN A 2 -19.10 32.39 3.28
N SER A 3 -20.10 31.60 2.91
CA SER A 3 -20.72 30.63 3.81
C SER A 3 -21.17 29.39 3.06
N ASN A 4 -21.16 28.25 3.75
CA ASN A 4 -21.71 26.99 3.29
C ASN A 4 -23.12 26.82 3.86
N ASP A 5 -24.13 26.77 2.98
CA ASP A 5 -25.52 26.58 3.38
C ASP A 5 -25.98 25.15 2.99
N PHE A 6 -26.48 24.38 3.96
CA PHE A 6 -26.90 22.98 3.73
C PHE A 6 -28.07 22.56 4.63
N ASN A 7 -28.62 21.36 4.39
CA ASN A 7 -29.83 20.84 5.04
C ASN A 7 -31.03 21.80 5.03
N PRO A 8 -31.51 22.24 3.85
CA PRO A 8 -32.67 23.13 3.78
C PRO A 8 -33.95 22.40 4.20
N MET A 9 -34.74 23.05 5.05
CA MET A 9 -35.99 22.56 5.61
C MET A 9 -37.10 23.60 5.43
N TRP A 10 -38.16 23.24 4.72
CA TRP A 10 -39.31 24.12 4.49
C TRP A 10 -40.36 23.96 5.59
N VAL A 11 -40.71 25.06 6.26
CA VAL A 11 -41.82 25.11 7.21
C VAL A 11 -42.64 26.37 6.96
N GLY A 12 -43.84 26.19 6.40
CA GLY A 12 -44.69 27.31 5.98
C GLY A 12 -44.00 28.22 4.97
N HIS A 13 -43.85 29.50 5.30
CA HIS A 13 -43.19 30.53 4.47
C HIS A 13 -41.71 30.75 4.82
N LYS A 14 -41.09 29.81 5.53
CA LYS A 14 -39.70 29.91 5.97
C LYS A 14 -38.89 28.71 5.48
N VAL A 15 -37.62 28.98 5.18
CA VAL A 15 -36.61 27.98 4.89
C VAL A 15 -35.58 28.01 6.00
N TYR A 16 -35.54 26.97 6.81
CA TYR A 16 -34.48 26.76 7.80
C TYR A 16 -33.32 26.02 7.15
N PHE A 17 -32.10 26.31 7.57
CA PHE A 17 -30.90 25.69 7.00
C PHE A 17 -29.72 25.82 7.98
N LEU A 18 -28.71 24.98 7.80
CA LEU A 18 -27.46 25.07 8.54
C LEU A 18 -26.46 25.94 7.79
N SER A 19 -25.74 26.81 8.50
CA SER A 19 -24.76 27.73 7.92
C SER A 19 -23.66 28.14 8.89
N ASP A 20 -22.44 28.21 8.39
CA ASP A 20 -21.21 28.70 9.06
C ASP A 20 -21.04 30.23 8.94
N ARG A 21 -22.03 30.96 8.41
CA ARG A 21 -21.93 32.42 8.21
C ARG A 21 -21.68 33.23 9.47
N GLY A 22 -21.95 32.67 10.65
CA GLY A 22 -21.76 33.28 11.96
C GLY A 22 -20.52 32.80 12.71
N GLY A 23 -19.71 31.91 12.13
CA GLY A 23 -18.68 31.13 12.85
C GLY A 23 -19.04 29.64 12.81
N PRO A 24 -19.12 28.95 13.95
CA PRO A 24 -19.61 27.57 13.99
C PRO A 24 -20.95 27.41 13.27
N VAL A 25 -21.12 26.28 12.58
CA VAL A 25 -22.36 25.99 11.85
C VAL A 25 -23.52 26.08 12.82
N SER A 26 -24.47 26.95 12.50
CA SER A 26 -25.63 27.28 13.31
C SER A 26 -26.92 27.07 12.53
N LEU A 27 -28.06 27.09 13.22
CA LEU A 27 -29.37 27.02 12.58
C LEU A 27 -29.84 28.42 12.18
N TRP A 28 -30.08 28.63 10.90
CA TRP A 28 -30.54 29.88 10.32
C TRP A 28 -31.91 29.72 9.67
N VAL A 29 -32.60 30.85 9.48
CA VAL A 29 -33.88 30.90 8.79
C VAL A 29 -33.92 32.02 7.78
N TYR A 30 -34.41 31.72 6.58
CA TYR A 30 -34.78 32.67 5.54
C TYR A 30 -36.31 32.74 5.46
N ASP A 31 -36.85 33.93 5.70
CA ASP A 31 -38.28 34.20 5.56
C ASP A 31 -38.55 34.69 4.13
N ILE A 32 -39.32 33.94 3.34
CA ILE A 32 -39.49 34.21 1.91
C ILE A 32 -40.32 35.47 1.65
N SER A 33 -41.16 35.87 2.61
CA SER A 33 -42.03 37.04 2.51
C SER A 33 -41.23 38.33 2.71
N SER A 34 -40.40 38.36 3.74
CA SER A 34 -39.58 39.52 4.10
C SER A 34 -38.19 39.52 3.44
N LYS A 35 -37.77 38.38 2.88
CA LYS A 35 -36.43 38.11 2.36
C LYS A 35 -35.31 38.29 3.39
N LYS A 36 -35.64 38.18 4.67
CA LYS A 36 -34.68 38.33 5.77
C LYS A 36 -34.08 36.99 6.16
N ILE A 37 -32.80 37.04 6.55
CA ILE A 37 -32.11 35.92 7.17
C ILE A 37 -31.80 36.28 8.62
N SER A 38 -32.07 35.35 9.54
CA SER A 38 -31.74 35.49 10.96
C SER A 38 -31.28 34.16 11.54
N GLU A 39 -30.40 34.23 12.54
CA GLU A 39 -30.01 33.07 13.33
C GLU A 39 -31.18 32.65 14.23
N VAL A 40 -31.43 31.35 14.32
CA VAL A 40 -32.51 30.77 15.13
C VAL A 40 -31.98 30.36 16.49
N VAL A 41 -30.84 29.66 16.50
CA VAL A 41 -30.15 29.21 17.71
C VAL A 41 -28.70 29.66 17.58
N LYS A 42 -28.26 30.48 18.54
CA LYS A 42 -26.86 30.89 18.63
C LYS A 42 -26.00 29.69 19.00
N ASN A 43 -24.95 29.44 18.24
CA ASN A 43 -23.98 28.38 18.52
C ASN A 43 -22.61 28.95 18.90
N ASP A 44 -22.22 28.76 20.16
CA ASP A 44 -20.88 29.09 20.66
C ASP A 44 -20.02 27.81 20.86
N GLY A 45 -20.51 26.64 20.43
CA GLY A 45 -19.86 25.34 20.57
C GLY A 45 -19.45 24.73 19.22
N LEU A 46 -19.41 23.39 19.17
CA LEU A 46 -19.11 22.65 17.93
C LEU A 46 -20.23 22.81 16.90
N ASP A 47 -19.92 22.57 15.63
CA ASP A 47 -20.89 22.71 14.54
C ASP A 47 -22.14 21.84 14.71
N LEU A 48 -23.29 22.39 14.32
CA LEU A 48 -24.49 21.58 14.06
C LEU A 48 -24.26 20.76 12.78
N LYS A 49 -24.33 19.42 12.83
CA LYS A 49 -24.01 18.58 11.65
C LYS A 49 -25.22 18.21 10.84
N SER A 50 -26.36 18.03 11.49
CA SER A 50 -27.61 17.71 10.79
C SER A 50 -28.80 18.37 11.43
N ALA A 51 -29.84 18.59 10.62
CA ALA A 51 -31.10 19.11 11.09
C ALA A 51 -32.24 18.58 10.21
N SER A 52 -33.38 18.33 10.83
CA SER A 52 -34.63 17.95 10.16
C SER A 52 -35.81 18.65 10.83
N ALA A 53 -36.86 18.93 10.06
CA ALA A 53 -38.02 19.66 10.54
C ALA A 53 -39.30 18.82 10.41
N ASP A 54 -40.17 18.97 11.39
CA ASP A 54 -41.61 18.73 11.27
C ASP A 54 -42.34 20.10 11.29
N ASN A 55 -43.67 20.10 11.40
CA ASN A 55 -44.50 21.30 11.29
C ASN A 55 -44.19 22.37 12.36
N ASP A 56 -43.87 21.97 13.59
CA ASP A 56 -43.70 22.86 14.75
C ASP A 56 -42.37 22.68 15.49
N VAL A 57 -41.52 21.74 15.05
CA VAL A 57 -40.25 21.42 15.69
C VAL A 57 -39.14 21.18 14.67
N ILE A 58 -37.93 21.61 15.01
CA ILE A 58 -36.70 21.18 14.32
C ILE A 58 -35.89 20.33 15.30
N VAL A 59 -35.46 19.14 14.86
CA VAL A 59 -34.42 18.39 15.54
C VAL A 59 -33.08 18.70 14.89
N TYR A 60 -32.04 18.93 15.69
CA TYR A 60 -30.68 19.02 15.18
C TYR A 60 -29.71 18.18 16.01
N GLU A 61 -28.64 17.74 15.36
CA GLU A 61 -27.51 17.06 15.98
C GLU A 61 -26.36 18.04 16.18
N GLN A 62 -25.72 17.93 17.35
CA GLN A 62 -24.49 18.64 17.69
C GLN A 62 -23.58 17.68 18.45
N PHE A 63 -22.58 17.13 17.75
CA PHE A 63 -21.53 16.26 18.29
C PHE A 63 -22.02 15.10 19.17
N GLY A 64 -22.89 14.27 18.60
CA GLY A 64 -23.52 13.11 19.22
C GLY A 64 -24.77 13.43 20.05
N SER A 65 -25.02 14.71 20.36
CA SER A 65 -26.18 15.14 21.14
C SER A 65 -27.31 15.61 20.23
N LEU A 66 -28.55 15.30 20.59
CA LEU A 66 -29.74 15.75 19.87
C LEU A 66 -30.45 16.86 20.65
N HIS A 67 -31.01 17.81 19.91
CA HIS A 67 -31.72 18.96 20.45
C HIS A 67 -32.99 19.22 19.65
N LEU A 68 -34.01 19.73 20.33
CA LEU A 68 -35.28 20.13 19.73
C LEU A 68 -35.44 21.65 19.82
N VAL A 69 -35.78 22.28 18.69
CA VAL A 69 -36.16 23.69 18.58
C VAL A 69 -37.65 23.77 18.36
N ASP A 70 -38.37 24.30 19.34
CA ASP A 70 -39.78 24.64 19.19
C ASP A 70 -39.89 25.89 18.29
N LEU A 71 -40.57 25.76 17.14
CA LEU A 71 -40.64 26.82 16.13
C LEU A 71 -41.63 27.94 16.48
N ILE A 72 -42.47 27.75 17.50
CA ILE A 72 -43.41 28.76 17.98
C ILE A 72 -42.69 29.73 18.92
N SER A 73 -41.90 29.18 19.84
CA SER A 73 -41.16 29.93 20.86
C SER A 73 -39.74 30.31 20.42
N GLY A 74 -39.17 29.60 19.44
CA GLY A 74 -37.79 29.73 18.99
C GLY A 74 -36.76 29.16 19.97
N LYS A 75 -37.16 28.36 20.96
CA LYS A 75 -36.28 27.86 22.00
C LYS A 75 -35.77 26.45 21.71
N ALA A 76 -34.47 26.26 21.87
CA ALA A 76 -33.82 24.95 21.85
C ALA A 76 -33.81 24.30 23.24
N HIS A 77 -33.95 22.97 23.31
CA HIS A 77 -33.72 22.16 24.51
C HIS A 77 -33.09 20.81 24.14
N PRO A 78 -32.24 20.23 25.01
CA PRO A 78 -31.63 18.93 24.76
C PRO A 78 -32.67 17.81 24.77
N LEU A 79 -32.46 16.81 23.91
CA LEU A 79 -33.21 15.56 23.87
C LEU A 79 -32.33 14.44 24.44
N GLU A 80 -32.60 14.07 25.70
CA GLU A 80 -31.90 12.98 26.37
C GLU A 80 -32.34 11.63 25.82
N ILE A 81 -31.39 10.85 25.31
CA ILE A 81 -31.62 9.50 24.79
C ILE A 81 -30.75 8.51 25.56
N THR A 82 -31.37 7.45 26.06
CA THR A 82 -30.66 6.31 26.64
C THR A 82 -30.76 5.13 25.70
N VAL A 83 -29.62 4.63 25.24
CA VAL A 83 -29.55 3.43 24.39
C VAL A 83 -29.09 2.25 25.24
N ALA A 84 -29.92 1.21 25.32
CA ALA A 84 -29.54 -0.08 25.89
C ALA A 84 -29.29 -1.06 24.75
N ALA A 85 -28.02 -1.21 24.35
CA ALA A 85 -27.60 -2.06 23.24
C ALA A 85 -26.59 -3.11 23.67
N ASP A 86 -26.56 -4.24 22.95
CA ASP A 86 -25.45 -5.19 23.05
C ASP A 86 -24.30 -4.73 22.15
N LEU A 87 -23.27 -4.12 22.75
CA LEU A 87 -22.13 -3.52 22.04
C LEU A 87 -21.10 -4.59 21.64
N ALA A 88 -21.47 -5.49 20.74
CA ALA A 88 -20.60 -6.59 20.33
C ALA A 88 -19.27 -6.13 19.70
N GLN A 89 -19.25 -4.95 19.06
CA GLN A 89 -18.06 -4.38 18.39
C GLN A 89 -16.94 -3.97 19.33
N VAL A 90 -17.21 -3.74 20.62
CA VAL A 90 -16.17 -3.37 21.60
C VAL A 90 -15.60 -4.57 22.36
N ARG A 91 -16.08 -5.78 22.07
CA ARG A 91 -15.66 -6.99 22.79
C ARG A 91 -14.30 -7.44 22.27
N PRO A 92 -13.31 -7.68 23.16
CA PRO A 92 -12.05 -8.28 22.75
C PRO A 92 -12.24 -9.67 22.17
N HIS A 93 -11.54 -9.99 21.09
CA HIS A 93 -11.69 -11.24 20.35
C HIS A 93 -10.44 -11.57 19.55
N PHE A 94 -10.34 -12.80 19.05
CA PHE A 94 -9.34 -13.14 18.04
C PHE A 94 -9.87 -12.81 16.65
N GLU A 95 -9.09 -12.04 15.90
CA GLU A 95 -9.37 -11.70 14.50
C GLU A 95 -8.47 -12.51 13.57
N LYS A 96 -9.06 -13.09 12.52
CA LYS A 96 -8.31 -13.76 11.46
C LYS A 96 -7.70 -12.72 10.52
N ILE A 97 -6.39 -12.79 10.35
CA ILE A 97 -5.67 -11.93 9.41
C ILE A 97 -5.77 -12.52 8.01
N THR A 98 -6.33 -11.74 7.10
CA THR A 98 -6.34 -12.08 5.67
C THR A 98 -5.06 -11.59 5.00
N ASN A 99 -4.68 -12.21 3.88
CA ASN A 99 -3.51 -11.78 3.13
C ASN A 99 -3.60 -10.33 2.59
N LYS A 100 -4.80 -9.73 2.58
CA LYS A 100 -5.02 -8.32 2.20
C LYS A 100 -4.64 -7.34 3.29
N MET A 101 -4.63 -7.79 4.55
CA MET A 101 -4.30 -6.97 5.73
C MET A 101 -2.79 -6.91 6.01
N ILE A 102 -1.97 -7.59 5.20
CA ILE A 102 -0.51 -7.54 5.31
C ILE A 102 0.00 -6.28 4.63
N GLU A 103 0.67 -5.42 5.39
CA GLU A 103 1.20 -4.14 4.93
C GLU A 103 2.67 -4.24 4.51
N ASN A 104 3.50 -4.85 5.37
CA ASN A 104 4.92 -5.06 5.11
C ASN A 104 5.33 -6.52 5.28
N SER A 105 6.44 -6.89 4.62
CA SER A 105 7.01 -8.22 4.75
C SER A 105 8.52 -8.23 4.60
N ALA A 106 9.16 -9.23 5.22
CA ALA A 106 10.55 -9.56 4.96
C ALA A 106 10.81 -11.08 4.98
N ILE A 107 11.83 -11.53 4.26
CA ILE A 107 12.29 -12.93 4.27
C ILE A 107 13.44 -13.13 5.28
N SER A 108 13.43 -14.25 6.00
CA SER A 108 14.56 -14.65 6.84
C SER A 108 15.83 -14.92 6.01
N PRO A 109 17.05 -14.82 6.58
CA PRO A 109 18.32 -14.92 5.84
C PRO A 109 18.53 -16.18 5.01
N THR A 110 17.88 -17.28 5.40
CA THR A 110 17.93 -18.59 4.72
C THR A 110 16.62 -18.94 4.02
N GLY A 111 15.59 -18.09 4.12
CA GLY A 111 14.26 -18.32 3.57
C GLY A 111 13.46 -19.41 4.27
N GLN A 112 13.77 -19.73 5.53
CA GLN A 112 13.00 -20.72 6.31
C GLN A 112 11.67 -20.16 6.85
N ARG A 113 11.60 -18.84 7.03
CA ARG A 113 10.42 -18.09 7.46
C ARG A 113 10.31 -16.76 6.69
N ALA A 114 9.09 -16.24 6.63
CA ALA A 114 8.82 -14.83 6.38
C ALA A 114 8.38 -14.15 7.69
N VAL A 115 8.60 -12.84 7.77
CA VAL A 115 8.00 -11.96 8.77
C VAL A 115 7.04 -11.01 8.06
N PHE A 116 5.93 -10.70 8.70
CA PHE A 116 4.84 -9.87 8.19
C PHE A 116 4.42 -8.86 9.25
N GLU A 117 4.05 -7.68 8.79
CA GLU A 117 3.28 -6.71 9.56
C GLU A 117 1.81 -6.85 9.16
N ALA A 118 0.93 -7.00 10.14
CA ALA A 118 -0.50 -6.94 9.93
C ALA A 118 -1.18 -6.40 11.19
N HIS A 119 -2.06 -5.41 11.02
CA HIS A 119 -2.87 -4.84 12.11
C HIS A 119 -2.04 -4.41 13.34
N GLY A 120 -0.91 -3.73 13.11
CA GLY A 120 -0.02 -3.25 14.17
C GLY A 120 0.82 -4.34 14.85
N GLU A 121 0.80 -5.57 14.35
CA GLU A 121 1.51 -6.71 14.94
C GLU A 121 2.57 -7.28 13.98
N ILE A 122 3.66 -7.81 14.53
CA ILE A 122 4.74 -8.46 13.79
C ILE A 122 4.63 -9.98 13.93
N LEU A 123 4.30 -10.67 12.84
CA LEU A 123 4.11 -12.12 12.81
C LEU A 123 5.14 -12.82 11.95
N THR A 124 5.55 -14.05 12.30
CA THR A 124 6.41 -14.88 11.44
C THR A 124 5.69 -16.15 10.99
N VAL A 125 5.86 -16.51 9.72
CA VAL A 125 5.26 -17.69 9.09
C VAL A 125 6.35 -18.60 8.54
N PRO A 126 6.33 -19.92 8.82
CA PRO A 126 7.30 -20.85 8.26
C PRO A 126 7.04 -21.18 6.79
N ALA A 127 8.12 -21.43 6.05
CA ALA A 127 8.05 -21.90 4.67
C ALA A 127 7.47 -23.32 4.56
N GLU A 128 7.77 -24.20 5.53
CA GLU A 128 7.35 -25.62 5.46
C GLU A 128 6.79 -26.16 6.77
N LYS A 129 7.53 -26.05 7.88
CA LYS A 129 7.24 -26.72 9.16
C LYS A 129 7.22 -25.75 10.34
N GLY A 130 6.35 -26.05 11.31
CA GLY A 130 6.15 -25.26 12.53
C GLY A 130 4.95 -24.32 12.41
N ASP A 131 4.75 -23.53 13.46
CA ASP A 131 3.57 -22.67 13.59
C ASP A 131 3.87 -21.20 13.26
N ILE A 132 2.81 -20.45 12.98
CA ILE A 132 2.83 -19.00 12.95
C ILE A 132 3.14 -18.49 14.36
N ARG A 133 3.89 -17.39 14.46
CA ARG A 133 4.18 -16.76 15.74
C ARG A 133 3.86 -15.28 15.66
N ASN A 134 2.99 -14.80 16.54
CA ASN A 134 2.96 -13.37 16.84
C ASN A 134 4.16 -13.05 17.72
N LEU A 135 5.05 -12.18 17.23
CA LEU A 135 6.16 -11.71 18.01
C LEU A 135 5.67 -10.68 19.03
N THR A 136 5.00 -9.64 18.60
CA THR A 136 4.71 -8.48 19.44
C THR A 136 3.65 -8.78 20.51
N ALA A 137 2.52 -9.35 20.13
CA ALA A 137 1.38 -9.64 21.00
C ALA A 137 1.03 -8.44 21.90
N SER A 138 0.98 -7.26 21.29
CA SER A 138 0.83 -5.95 21.94
C SER A 138 -0.36 -5.22 21.35
N PRO A 139 -1.60 -5.63 21.74
CA PRO A 139 -2.79 -4.92 21.30
C PRO A 139 -2.67 -3.44 21.68
N ALA A 140 -3.16 -2.57 20.80
CA ALA A 140 -3.07 -1.11 20.92
C ALA A 140 -1.65 -0.52 20.83
N ILE A 141 -0.74 -1.20 20.13
CA ILE A 141 0.56 -0.67 19.70
C ILE A 141 0.66 -0.84 18.18
N ALA A 142 1.22 0.16 17.49
CA ALA A 142 1.53 0.07 16.07
C ALA A 142 2.98 -0.39 15.90
N ASP A 143 3.19 -1.70 15.79
CA ASP A 143 4.48 -2.28 15.40
C ASP A 143 4.56 -2.44 13.88
N ARG A 144 5.57 -1.82 13.25
CA ARG A 144 5.67 -1.66 11.80
C ARG A 144 7.06 -1.94 11.22
N ASP A 145 7.09 -2.15 9.90
CA ASP A 145 8.27 -2.32 9.05
C ASP A 145 9.26 -3.37 9.59
N PRO A 146 8.88 -4.67 9.69
CA PRO A 146 9.76 -5.68 10.25
C PRO A 146 10.93 -6.02 9.33
N ALA A 147 12.12 -6.20 9.91
CA ALA A 147 13.33 -6.60 9.22
C ALA A 147 14.11 -7.67 9.98
N TRP A 148 14.52 -8.72 9.27
CA TRP A 148 15.26 -9.84 9.85
C TRP A 148 16.77 -9.58 9.85
N SER A 149 17.44 -9.87 10.95
CA SER A 149 18.91 -9.75 11.03
C SER A 149 19.61 -10.76 10.11
N PRO A 150 20.71 -10.42 9.43
CA PRO A 150 21.41 -11.32 8.51
C PRO A 150 21.92 -12.62 9.16
N ASP A 151 22.27 -12.61 10.44
CA ASP A 151 22.62 -13.80 11.22
C ASP A 151 21.41 -14.67 11.64
N GLY A 152 20.20 -14.22 11.34
CA GLY A 152 18.95 -14.94 11.52
C GLY A 152 18.41 -14.90 12.95
N LYS A 153 19.08 -14.26 13.90
CA LYS A 153 18.73 -14.36 15.33
C LYS A 153 17.67 -13.38 15.78
N SER A 154 17.57 -12.22 15.14
CA SER A 154 16.73 -11.12 15.63
C SER A 154 15.83 -10.58 14.54
N VAL A 155 14.71 -9.99 14.96
CA VAL A 155 13.81 -9.19 14.13
C VAL A 155 13.80 -7.78 14.72
N ALA A 156 13.92 -6.77 13.88
CA ALA A 156 13.76 -5.36 14.23
C ALA A 156 12.46 -4.81 13.61
N TRP A 157 11.85 -3.83 14.27
CA TRP A 157 10.65 -3.13 13.80
C TRP A 157 10.57 -1.76 14.48
N PHE A 158 9.75 -0.85 13.94
CA PHE A 158 9.41 0.41 14.63
C PHE A 158 8.17 0.21 15.47
N SER A 159 8.16 0.73 16.69
CA SER A 159 7.08 0.56 17.65
C SER A 159 6.75 1.87 18.32
N ASP A 160 5.46 2.17 18.49
CA ASP A 160 5.00 3.35 19.23
C ASP A 160 4.64 3.04 20.70
N GLU A 161 5.08 1.90 21.23
CA GLU A 161 4.80 1.48 22.62
C GLU A 161 5.12 2.56 23.66
N SER A 162 6.15 3.38 23.38
CA SER A 162 6.57 4.48 24.27
C SER A 162 5.73 5.76 24.16
N GLY A 163 4.78 5.81 23.22
CA GLY A 163 4.02 7.00 22.81
C GLY A 163 4.58 7.66 21.54
N GLU A 164 5.87 7.49 21.25
CA GLU A 164 6.54 7.87 20.01
C GLU A 164 7.24 6.66 19.39
N TYR A 165 7.47 6.70 18.08
CA TYR A 165 8.16 5.61 17.39
C TYR A 165 9.62 5.46 17.85
N ALA A 166 9.96 4.25 18.29
CA ALA A 166 11.31 3.81 18.62
C ALA A 166 11.67 2.53 17.85
N LEU A 167 12.96 2.20 17.78
CA LEU A 167 13.41 0.95 17.17
C LEU A 167 13.40 -0.16 18.21
N HIS A 168 12.60 -1.20 17.95
CA HIS A 168 12.47 -2.39 18.77
C HIS A 168 13.18 -3.56 18.11
N ILE A 169 13.82 -4.40 18.94
CA ILE A 169 14.56 -5.59 18.49
C ILE A 169 14.32 -6.71 19.48
N ARG A 170 14.02 -7.91 18.97
CA ARG A 170 13.91 -9.13 19.79
C ARG A 170 14.34 -10.37 19.01
N ASP A 171 14.61 -11.45 19.73
CA ASP A 171 14.90 -12.76 19.14
C ASP A 171 13.77 -13.21 18.20
N GLN A 172 14.15 -13.84 17.08
CA GLN A 172 13.22 -14.36 16.06
C GLN A 172 12.24 -15.42 16.59
N ASN A 173 12.56 -16.10 17.69
CA ASN A 173 11.67 -17.07 18.32
C ASN A 173 10.61 -16.41 19.21
N GLY A 174 10.74 -15.11 19.44
CA GLY A 174 9.86 -14.30 20.26
C GLY A 174 10.09 -14.40 21.77
N LEU A 175 11.19 -15.00 22.19
CA LEU A 175 11.58 -15.14 23.58
C LEU A 175 12.51 -14.00 24.01
N GLY A 176 12.54 -13.75 25.32
CA GLY A 176 13.43 -12.74 25.93
C GLY A 176 12.89 -11.31 25.82
N PRO A 177 13.63 -10.35 26.41
CA PRO A 177 13.19 -8.95 26.46
C PRO A 177 13.32 -8.25 25.11
N VAL A 178 12.40 -7.32 24.84
CA VAL A 178 12.52 -6.36 23.72
C VAL A 178 13.62 -5.35 24.06
N THR A 179 14.61 -5.24 23.19
CA THR A 179 15.57 -4.14 23.21
C THR A 179 14.95 -2.93 22.54
N ARG A 180 14.90 -1.80 23.26
CA ARG A 180 14.35 -0.54 22.79
C ARG A 180 15.49 0.46 22.56
N ILE A 181 15.44 1.16 21.43
CA ILE A 181 16.41 2.19 21.05
C ILE A 181 15.62 3.44 20.67
N ASP A 182 15.78 4.48 21.49
CA ASP A 182 15.28 5.83 21.18
C ASP A 182 16.02 6.37 19.95
N LEU A 183 15.26 6.90 19.00
CA LEU A 183 15.76 7.41 17.72
C LEU A 183 15.93 8.93 17.71
N GLY A 184 15.73 9.57 18.86
CA GLY A 184 16.11 10.94 19.13
C GLY A 184 14.95 11.92 19.15
N ASN A 185 15.29 13.15 19.57
CA ASN A 185 14.36 14.27 19.68
C ASN A 185 14.74 15.38 18.67
N PRO A 186 13.75 16.01 18.00
CA PRO A 186 12.32 15.73 18.11
C PRO A 186 11.94 14.38 17.47
N PRO A 187 10.90 13.69 17.97
CA PRO A 187 10.47 12.40 17.44
C PRO A 187 10.08 12.51 15.97
N SER A 188 10.02 11.38 15.27
CA SER A 188 9.67 11.34 13.85
C SER A 188 8.95 10.04 13.51
N PHE A 189 8.34 10.00 12.33
CA PHE A 189 7.90 8.77 11.71
C PHE A 189 9.07 8.14 10.92
N PHE A 190 9.34 6.85 11.17
CA PHE A 190 10.49 6.12 10.62
C PHE A 190 10.07 5.01 9.66
N TYR A 191 10.96 4.66 8.74
CA TYR A 191 10.71 3.71 7.67
C TYR A 191 11.87 2.75 7.44
N SER A 192 11.50 1.51 7.08
CA SER A 192 12.33 0.50 6.42
C SER A 192 13.68 0.27 7.13
N PRO A 193 13.72 -0.38 8.30
CA PRO A 193 14.97 -0.70 8.95
C PRO A 193 15.75 -1.71 8.10
N VAL A 194 17.00 -1.39 7.79
CA VAL A 194 17.91 -2.22 6.98
C VAL A 194 19.13 -2.60 7.81
N TRP A 195 19.24 -3.87 8.13
CA TRP A 195 20.38 -4.41 8.88
C TRP A 195 21.68 -4.37 8.08
N SER A 196 22.78 -4.06 8.76
CA SER A 196 24.12 -4.31 8.23
C SER A 196 24.42 -5.81 8.17
N PRO A 197 25.20 -6.28 7.18
CA PRO A 197 25.54 -7.71 7.01
C PRO A 197 26.14 -8.38 8.25
N ASP A 198 26.80 -7.63 9.13
CA ASP A 198 27.34 -8.14 10.40
C ASP A 198 26.32 -8.23 11.56
N SER A 199 25.04 -7.89 11.31
CA SER A 199 23.95 -7.80 12.31
C SER A 199 24.20 -6.79 13.44
N LYS A 200 25.08 -5.79 13.30
CA LYS A 200 25.43 -4.86 14.39
C LYS A 200 24.86 -3.45 14.24
N LYS A 201 24.36 -3.08 13.07
CA LYS A 201 23.85 -1.75 12.76
C LYS A 201 22.57 -1.85 11.97
N ILE A 202 21.75 -0.81 12.07
CA ILE A 202 20.51 -0.69 11.31
C ILE A 202 20.48 0.71 10.68
N ALA A 203 20.36 0.77 9.36
CA ALA A 203 20.07 1.99 8.62
C ALA A 203 18.55 2.16 8.48
N TYR A 204 18.07 3.38 8.44
CA TYR A 204 16.64 3.69 8.29
C TYR A 204 16.45 5.13 7.82
N SER A 205 15.28 5.45 7.29
CA SER A 205 14.92 6.81 6.92
C SER A 205 13.77 7.34 7.78
N ASP A 206 13.57 8.65 7.77
CA ASP A 206 12.46 9.30 8.44
C ASP A 206 11.65 10.19 7.48
N LYS A 207 10.46 10.61 7.93
CA LYS A 207 9.58 11.49 7.14
C LYS A 207 10.17 12.88 6.89
N ARG A 208 11.19 13.27 7.67
CA ARG A 208 11.94 14.52 7.50
C ARG A 208 13.04 14.38 6.44
N LEU A 209 12.96 13.34 5.61
CA LEU A 209 13.85 13.07 4.49
C LEU A 209 15.30 12.83 4.92
N ASN A 210 15.53 12.35 6.15
CA ASN A 210 16.87 12.00 6.60
C ASN A 210 17.13 10.50 6.42
N LEU A 211 18.36 10.17 6.07
CA LEU A 211 18.92 8.81 6.22
C LEU A 211 19.76 8.76 7.48
N TRP A 212 19.54 7.73 8.29
CA TRP A 212 20.23 7.47 9.54
C TRP A 212 20.82 6.07 9.55
N TYR A 213 21.78 5.85 10.46
CA TYR A 213 22.03 4.51 11.00
C TYR A 213 22.20 4.57 12.52
N VAL A 214 21.99 3.44 13.18
CA VAL A 214 22.29 3.25 14.60
C VAL A 214 23.12 2.00 14.80
N ASP A 215 24.14 2.10 15.64
CA ASP A 215 24.91 0.96 16.14
C ASP A 215 24.22 0.38 17.37
N LEU A 216 23.98 -0.93 17.39
CA LEU A 216 23.13 -1.56 18.41
C LEU A 216 23.78 -1.62 19.80
N GLU A 217 25.11 -1.54 19.87
CA GLU A 217 25.83 -1.43 21.15
C GLU A 217 25.80 0.00 21.67
N LYS A 218 26.03 0.99 20.78
CA LYS A 218 26.10 2.41 21.16
C LYS A 218 24.72 3.07 21.33
N LYS A 219 23.70 2.55 20.66
CA LYS A 219 22.30 3.02 20.67
C LYS A 219 22.16 4.52 20.44
N THR A 220 23.04 5.09 19.63
CA THR A 220 23.05 6.51 19.28
C THR A 220 22.86 6.64 17.77
N PRO A 221 21.74 7.21 17.30
CA PRO A 221 21.52 7.53 15.89
C PRO A 221 22.61 8.44 15.32
N VAL A 222 23.03 8.17 14.09
CA VAL A 222 23.98 8.98 13.33
C VAL A 222 23.33 9.31 11.98
N ARG A 223 23.24 10.61 11.67
CA ARG A 223 22.71 11.07 10.38
C ARG A 223 23.74 10.83 9.29
N VAL A 224 23.32 10.18 8.22
CA VAL A 224 24.11 9.92 7.02
C VAL A 224 23.98 11.09 6.05
N ASP A 225 22.74 11.43 5.68
CA ASP A 225 22.44 12.48 4.70
C ASP A 225 20.97 12.91 4.82
N THR A 226 20.57 13.90 4.02
CA THR A 226 19.19 14.36 3.87
C THR A 226 18.85 14.56 2.39
N ASP A 227 17.62 14.18 2.01
CA ASP A 227 17.08 14.44 0.69
C ASP A 227 16.56 15.89 0.56
N LEU A 228 16.27 16.31 -0.67
CA LEU A 228 15.85 17.68 -0.97
C LEU A 228 14.34 17.85 -1.07
N PHE A 229 13.64 16.85 -1.60
CA PHE A 229 12.20 16.93 -1.86
C PHE A 229 11.51 15.66 -1.37
N ASP A 230 10.28 15.84 -0.90
CA ASP A 230 9.44 14.71 -0.54
C ASP A 230 8.80 14.10 -1.79
N SER A 231 8.65 12.79 -1.78
CA SER A 231 7.99 12.02 -2.84
C SER A 231 7.40 10.75 -2.25
N PRO A 232 6.13 10.42 -2.59
CA PRO A 232 5.57 9.13 -2.20
C PRO A 232 6.14 7.96 -3.02
N VAL A 233 6.86 8.26 -4.11
CA VAL A 233 7.39 7.26 -5.04
C VAL A 233 8.86 6.95 -4.75
N TYR A 234 9.65 7.98 -4.45
CA TYR A 234 11.10 7.86 -4.31
C TYR A 234 11.53 7.91 -2.84
N LYS A 235 12.48 7.04 -2.49
CA LYS A 235 13.09 6.95 -1.17
C LYS A 235 14.61 6.92 -1.32
N LEU A 236 15.33 7.32 -0.28
CA LEU A 236 16.80 7.26 -0.26
C LEU A 236 17.34 5.83 -0.50
N ASN A 237 16.59 4.78 -0.15
CA ASN A 237 16.91 3.38 -0.43
C ASN A 237 18.33 2.95 0.01
N PRO A 238 18.65 2.99 1.32
CA PRO A 238 19.99 2.65 1.80
C PRO A 238 20.30 1.16 1.62
N ARG A 239 21.55 0.86 1.22
CA ARG A 239 22.11 -0.49 1.12
C ARG A 239 23.51 -0.57 1.69
N TRP A 240 23.71 -1.50 2.59
CA TRP A 240 25.00 -1.75 3.22
C TRP A 240 25.95 -2.47 2.27
N SER A 241 27.23 -2.12 2.32
CA SER A 241 28.29 -2.95 1.75
C SER A 241 28.43 -4.28 2.52
N PRO A 242 28.91 -5.36 1.88
CA PRO A 242 29.10 -6.66 2.52
C PRO A 242 30.02 -6.64 3.75
N ASP A 243 30.93 -5.67 3.87
CA ASP A 243 31.78 -5.46 5.04
C ASP A 243 31.17 -4.56 6.12
N SER A 244 29.94 -4.07 5.92
CA SER A 244 29.22 -3.17 6.85
C SER A 244 29.90 -1.81 7.08
N LYS A 245 30.83 -1.38 6.21
CA LYS A 245 31.58 -0.12 6.35
C LYS A 245 31.08 1.02 5.46
N TRP A 246 30.20 0.73 4.50
CA TRP A 246 29.65 1.69 3.56
C TRP A 246 28.14 1.55 3.46
N ILE A 247 27.47 2.66 3.11
CA ILE A 247 26.06 2.69 2.74
C ILE A 247 25.95 3.35 1.38
N ALA A 248 25.41 2.65 0.38
CA ALA A 248 25.01 3.23 -0.90
C ALA A 248 23.54 3.64 -0.82
N TYR A 249 23.18 4.75 -1.45
CA TYR A 249 21.82 5.27 -1.45
C TYR A 249 21.59 6.17 -2.68
N SER A 250 20.33 6.37 -3.04
CA SER A 250 19.93 7.33 -4.08
C SER A 250 19.56 8.64 -3.42
N ARG A 251 19.92 9.78 -4.01
CA ARG A 251 19.54 11.10 -3.50
C ARG A 251 19.04 11.96 -4.63
N GLN A 252 17.95 12.69 -4.41
CA GLN A 252 17.44 13.62 -5.40
C GLN A 252 18.29 14.88 -5.43
N LEU A 253 18.58 15.35 -6.64
CA LEU A 253 19.35 16.56 -6.89
C LEU A 253 18.41 17.74 -7.19
N HIS A 254 18.96 18.96 -7.20
CA HIS A 254 18.19 20.17 -7.52
C HIS A 254 17.56 20.18 -8.93
N ASN A 255 18.02 19.32 -9.84
CA ASN A 255 17.43 19.13 -11.16
C ASN A 255 16.36 18.03 -11.20
N TYR A 256 15.90 17.56 -10.03
CA TYR A 256 14.92 16.48 -9.82
C TYR A 256 15.35 15.08 -10.27
N LEU A 257 16.53 14.91 -10.87
CA LEU A 257 17.12 13.59 -11.14
C LEU A 257 17.77 13.05 -9.88
N HIS A 258 17.88 11.73 -9.78
CA HIS A 258 18.58 11.07 -8.69
C HIS A 258 20.02 10.72 -9.08
N ALA A 259 20.92 10.79 -8.09
CA ALA A 259 22.27 10.25 -8.21
C ALA A 259 22.54 9.24 -7.10
N ILE A 260 23.46 8.31 -7.37
CA ILE A 260 23.94 7.36 -6.37
C ILE A 260 25.04 8.02 -5.55
N TYR A 261 24.93 7.90 -4.24
CA TYR A 261 25.91 8.32 -3.25
C TYR A 261 26.40 7.10 -2.48
N VAL A 262 27.64 7.19 -1.99
CA VAL A 262 28.20 6.24 -1.02
C VAL A 262 28.68 6.99 0.23
N TYR A 263 28.24 6.54 1.40
CA TYR A 263 28.64 7.04 2.70
C TYR A 263 29.65 6.10 3.35
N SER A 264 30.77 6.66 3.81
CA SER A 264 31.81 5.95 4.55
C SER A 264 31.58 6.08 6.05
N LEU A 265 31.40 4.96 6.76
CA LEU A 265 31.29 4.98 8.22
C LEU A 265 32.59 5.41 8.90
N ALA A 266 33.74 5.14 8.27
CA ALA A 266 35.05 5.45 8.84
C ALA A 266 35.35 6.96 8.81
N SER A 267 34.95 7.65 7.73
CA SER A 267 35.20 9.09 7.58
C SER A 267 33.98 9.97 7.87
N GLY A 268 32.79 9.38 7.99
CA GLY A 268 31.54 10.12 8.20
C GLY A 268 31.14 10.97 6.99
N LYS A 269 31.53 10.58 5.78
CA LYS A 269 31.38 11.39 4.56
C LYS A 269 30.63 10.65 3.46
N SER A 270 29.67 11.36 2.86
CA SER A 270 28.99 10.97 1.61
C SER A 270 29.71 11.49 0.37
N THR A 271 29.76 10.68 -0.67
CA THR A 271 30.36 11.02 -1.98
C THR A 271 29.43 10.60 -3.10
N GLN A 272 29.10 11.54 -3.99
CA GLN A 272 28.35 11.26 -5.22
C GLN A 272 29.22 10.43 -6.18
N VAL A 273 28.66 9.36 -6.76
CA VAL A 273 29.39 8.42 -7.64
C VAL A 273 28.78 8.27 -9.04
N THR A 274 27.63 8.88 -9.32
CA THR A 274 27.05 9.02 -10.67
C THR A 274 26.97 10.49 -11.10
N ASP A 275 26.76 10.74 -12.39
CA ASP A 275 26.91 12.08 -13.00
C ASP A 275 25.81 13.09 -12.65
N GLY A 276 24.62 12.64 -12.25
CA GLY A 276 23.46 13.49 -12.03
C GLY A 276 22.82 14.03 -13.33
N LEU A 277 23.22 13.48 -14.48
CA LEU A 277 22.66 13.76 -15.81
C LEU A 277 21.68 12.67 -16.26
N SER A 278 21.76 11.50 -15.64
CA SER A 278 20.79 10.41 -15.72
C SER A 278 20.14 10.20 -14.36
N ASP A 279 18.89 9.75 -14.35
CA ASP A 279 18.16 9.40 -13.13
C ASP A 279 18.61 8.03 -12.63
N ALA A 280 19.57 8.01 -11.71
CA ALA A 280 20.17 6.80 -11.17
C ALA A 280 19.54 6.42 -9.81
N LEU A 281 19.01 5.20 -9.71
CA LEU A 281 18.22 4.72 -8.58
C LEU A 281 18.57 3.28 -8.21
N ALA A 282 18.10 2.86 -7.02
CA ALA A 282 18.15 1.49 -6.50
C ALA A 282 19.56 0.85 -6.51
N PRO A 283 20.55 1.46 -5.84
CA PRO A 283 21.90 0.91 -5.76
C PRO A 283 21.94 -0.33 -4.87
N GLU A 284 22.69 -1.35 -5.28
CA GLU A 284 22.92 -2.57 -4.51
C GLU A 284 24.38 -2.99 -4.59
N PHE A 285 25.02 -3.26 -3.45
CA PHE A 285 26.35 -3.87 -3.45
C PHE A 285 26.26 -5.34 -3.83
N ASP A 286 27.18 -5.80 -4.66
CA ASP A 286 27.35 -7.23 -4.87
C ASP A 286 27.95 -7.91 -3.62
N LYS A 287 27.72 -9.22 -3.47
CA LYS A 287 28.20 -9.98 -2.31
C LYS A 287 29.72 -10.03 -2.19
N SER A 288 30.46 -9.86 -3.29
CA SER A 288 31.92 -9.84 -3.28
C SER A 288 32.52 -8.47 -2.93
N GLY A 289 31.69 -7.42 -2.86
CA GLY A 289 32.14 -6.06 -2.51
C GLY A 289 32.96 -5.36 -3.60
N LYS A 290 32.89 -5.86 -4.83
CA LYS A 290 33.63 -5.37 -6.01
C LYS A 290 32.80 -4.40 -6.84
N TYR A 291 31.48 -4.50 -6.76
CA TYR A 291 30.55 -3.83 -7.64
C TYR A 291 29.38 -3.19 -6.89
N ILE A 292 28.85 -2.11 -7.47
CA ILE A 292 27.49 -1.62 -7.19
C ILE A 292 26.67 -1.78 -8.47
N TYR A 293 25.52 -2.43 -8.37
CA TYR A 293 24.50 -2.47 -9.41
C TYR A 293 23.47 -1.37 -9.16
N PHE A 294 22.93 -0.77 -10.22
CA PHE A 294 21.87 0.22 -10.12
C PHE A 294 21.12 0.32 -11.45
N ARG A 295 19.96 0.98 -11.46
CA ARG A 295 19.29 1.36 -12.71
C ARG A 295 19.56 2.83 -13.02
N ALA A 296 19.60 3.19 -14.30
CA ALA A 296 19.53 4.59 -14.68
C ALA A 296 18.65 4.81 -15.90
N SER A 297 17.93 5.94 -15.91
CA SER A 297 17.10 6.40 -17.02
C SER A 297 17.60 7.73 -17.56
N THR A 298 17.54 7.88 -18.88
CA THR A 298 17.81 9.15 -19.58
C THR A 298 16.55 9.77 -20.20
N ASN A 299 15.38 9.11 -20.05
CA ASN A 299 14.10 9.58 -20.60
C ASN A 299 13.02 9.87 -19.54
N VAL A 300 13.36 9.81 -18.24
CA VAL A 300 12.41 10.04 -17.14
C VAL A 300 11.94 11.50 -17.01
N GLY A 301 12.53 12.46 -17.74
CA GLY A 301 12.35 13.90 -17.47
C GLY A 301 10.90 14.36 -17.28
N LEU A 302 9.99 13.99 -18.21
CA LEU A 302 8.57 14.34 -18.12
C LEU A 302 7.80 13.59 -17.02
N SER A 303 8.37 12.49 -16.50
CA SER A 303 7.79 11.64 -15.45
C SER A 303 8.41 11.86 -14.08
N GLY A 304 9.30 12.85 -13.91
CA GLY A 304 9.97 13.13 -12.64
C GLY A 304 9.08 13.78 -11.57
N GLY A 305 7.96 14.39 -11.98
CA GLY A 305 6.99 15.02 -11.07
C GLY A 305 5.81 14.09 -10.75
N TRP A 306 5.54 13.86 -9.47
CA TRP A 306 4.49 12.92 -9.03
C TRP A 306 3.06 13.30 -9.48
N ILE A 307 2.71 14.59 -9.48
CA ILE A 307 1.36 15.10 -9.85
C ILE A 307 1.39 15.79 -11.23
N ASP A 308 2.46 15.59 -12.01
CA ASP A 308 2.49 16.14 -13.36
C ASP A 308 1.61 15.30 -14.29
N MET A 309 0.47 15.86 -14.72
CA MET A 309 -0.46 15.18 -15.62
C MET A 309 0.16 14.92 -17.01
N THR A 310 1.21 15.65 -17.39
CA THR A 310 1.98 15.36 -18.61
C THR A 310 2.81 14.09 -18.48
N SER A 311 2.98 13.50 -17.29
CA SER A 311 3.63 12.19 -17.12
C SER A 311 2.69 11.01 -17.40
N ILE A 312 1.37 11.24 -17.38
CA ILE A 312 0.38 10.17 -17.54
C ILE A 312 0.51 9.57 -18.93
N GLY A 313 0.66 8.26 -19.01
CA GLY A 313 0.80 7.56 -20.29
C GLY A 313 2.21 7.61 -20.88
N HIS A 314 3.16 8.32 -20.27
CA HIS A 314 4.52 8.40 -20.78
C HIS A 314 5.35 7.17 -20.39
N PRO A 315 5.90 6.43 -21.37
CA PRO A 315 6.73 5.28 -21.08
C PRO A 315 8.12 5.72 -20.58
N VAL A 316 8.55 5.15 -19.44
CA VAL A 316 9.90 5.36 -18.90
C VAL A 316 10.69 4.07 -19.08
N THR A 317 11.90 4.18 -19.62
CA THR A 317 12.83 3.07 -19.73
C THR A 317 14.12 3.37 -18.98
N SER A 318 14.78 2.30 -18.57
CA SER A 318 16.05 2.32 -17.86
C SER A 318 16.89 1.12 -18.29
N ALA A 319 18.20 1.28 -18.20
CA ALA A 319 19.13 0.17 -18.26
C ALA A 319 19.64 -0.18 -16.86
N ILE A 320 20.13 -1.40 -16.69
CA ILE A 320 20.88 -1.79 -15.50
C ILE A 320 22.37 -1.53 -15.76
N TYR A 321 23.04 -0.96 -14.77
CA TYR A 321 24.45 -0.65 -14.81
C TYR A 321 25.20 -1.38 -13.70
N VAL A 322 26.47 -1.65 -13.95
CA VAL A 322 27.43 -2.15 -12.97
C VAL A 322 28.58 -1.16 -12.85
N MET A 323 28.85 -0.69 -11.63
CA MET A 323 29.99 0.14 -11.29
C MET A 323 31.10 -0.72 -10.71
N VAL A 324 32.28 -0.71 -11.33
CA VAL A 324 33.47 -1.38 -10.79
C VAL A 324 34.16 -0.47 -9.78
N LEU A 325 34.16 -0.88 -8.50
CA LEU A 325 34.55 -0.01 -7.38
C LEU A 325 36.06 0.25 -7.31
N ARG A 326 36.87 -0.72 -7.74
CA ARG A 326 38.33 -0.60 -7.73
C ARG A 326 38.89 -0.47 -9.13
N LYS A 327 39.95 0.33 -9.28
CA LYS A 327 40.62 0.55 -10.57
C LYS A 327 41.46 -0.62 -11.08
N ASP A 328 41.79 -1.56 -10.19
CA ASP A 328 42.64 -2.73 -10.47
C ASP A 328 41.84 -4.00 -10.76
N LEU A 329 40.51 -3.93 -10.78
CA LEU A 329 39.64 -5.04 -11.13
C LEU A 329 39.35 -5.06 -12.65
N PRO A 330 39.30 -6.25 -13.27
CA PRO A 330 38.84 -6.37 -14.64
C PRO A 330 37.35 -6.01 -14.75
N SER A 331 36.92 -5.65 -15.95
CA SER A 331 35.50 -5.52 -16.26
C SER A 331 34.79 -6.87 -16.09
N PRO A 332 33.63 -6.94 -15.40
CA PRO A 332 32.78 -8.14 -15.36
C PRO A 332 32.14 -8.46 -16.72
N LEU A 333 32.33 -7.56 -17.70
CA LEU A 333 31.82 -7.64 -19.07
C LEU A 333 32.97 -7.56 -20.09
N ALA A 334 34.19 -7.95 -19.70
CA ALA A 334 35.33 -8.00 -20.61
C ALA A 334 34.99 -8.79 -21.90
N PRO A 335 35.46 -8.38 -23.09
CA PRO A 335 35.17 -9.08 -24.34
C PRO A 335 35.44 -10.59 -24.23
N GLN A 336 34.50 -11.41 -24.70
CA GLN A 336 34.63 -12.87 -24.79
C GLN A 336 34.99 -13.22 -26.24
N SER A 337 35.89 -14.19 -26.43
CA SER A 337 36.28 -14.69 -27.75
C SER A 337 36.29 -16.23 -27.73
N ASP A 338 35.81 -16.83 -28.82
CA ASP A 338 35.91 -18.28 -29.09
C ASP A 338 37.15 -18.61 -29.94
N ASP A 339 38.12 -17.69 -30.01
CA ASP A 339 39.38 -17.94 -30.72
C ASP A 339 40.02 -19.24 -30.23
N GLU A 340 40.43 -20.09 -31.17
CA GLU A 340 41.19 -21.29 -30.85
C GLU A 340 42.51 -20.88 -30.20
N ASN A 341 42.73 -21.30 -28.94
CA ASN A 341 43.99 -21.04 -28.25
C ASN A 341 45.14 -21.75 -29.00
N ALA A 342 45.96 -21.00 -29.73
CA ALA A 342 47.16 -21.51 -30.39
C ALA A 342 48.27 -21.97 -29.40
N ASP A 343 48.04 -21.86 -28.08
CA ASP A 343 49.02 -22.15 -27.03
C ASP A 343 48.62 -23.29 -26.06
N SER A 344 47.72 -24.21 -26.45
CA SER A 344 47.47 -25.42 -25.65
C SER A 344 48.45 -26.58 -25.90
N ASP A 345 49.56 -26.37 -26.63
CA ASP A 345 50.49 -27.44 -27.03
C ASP A 345 51.88 -27.39 -26.37
N LYS A 346 52.02 -26.76 -25.20
CA LYS A 346 53.25 -26.85 -24.38
C LYS A 346 52.99 -26.98 -22.88
N THR A 347 52.22 -27.99 -22.47
CA THR A 347 52.47 -28.77 -21.24
C THR A 347 51.50 -29.95 -21.13
N LYS A 348 51.70 -30.98 -21.95
CA LYS A 348 51.28 -32.35 -21.63
C LYS A 348 52.44 -33.30 -21.89
N GLY A 349 53.38 -33.29 -20.94
CA GLY A 349 54.34 -34.36 -20.74
C GLY A 349 54.03 -35.04 -19.42
N ASP A 350 53.80 -36.36 -19.47
CA ASP A 350 53.96 -37.34 -18.41
C ASP A 350 52.95 -37.37 -17.24
N LYS A 351 51.90 -38.21 -17.36
CA LYS A 351 51.96 -39.64 -16.92
C LYS A 351 50.60 -40.36 -17.04
N LYS A 352 50.68 -41.44 -17.81
CA LYS A 352 49.93 -42.71 -17.84
C LYS A 352 48.73 -42.94 -16.89
N ASP A 353 47.67 -43.40 -17.54
CA ASP A 353 46.67 -44.37 -17.07
C ASP A 353 47.24 -45.53 -16.26
N ASP A 354 46.50 -45.98 -15.24
CA ASP A 354 46.12 -47.39 -15.14
C ASP A 354 44.74 -47.56 -14.48
N GLN A 355 44.00 -48.51 -15.03
CA GLN A 355 42.57 -48.79 -14.87
C GLN A 355 42.24 -49.83 -13.78
N LYS A 356 40.97 -49.77 -13.30
CA LYS A 356 40.10 -50.86 -12.75
C LYS A 356 40.43 -51.40 -11.33
N ASP A 357 39.49 -51.83 -10.48
CA ASP A 357 38.12 -52.32 -10.67
C ASP A 357 37.29 -52.31 -9.35
N ALA A 358 35.96 -52.33 -9.52
CA ALA A 358 34.90 -52.99 -8.73
C ALA A 358 34.69 -52.82 -7.19
N SER A 359 33.58 -52.17 -6.85
CA SER A 359 32.51 -52.52 -5.87
C SER A 359 32.82 -53.21 -4.52
N SER A 360 32.37 -52.60 -3.42
CA SER A 360 31.46 -53.25 -2.45
C SER A 360 30.83 -52.26 -1.46
N LYS A 361 29.59 -52.58 -1.05
CA LYS A 361 28.76 -51.90 -0.05
C LYS A 361 29.32 -52.02 1.36
N GLY A 362 29.15 -50.96 2.17
CA GLY A 362 29.31 -51.00 3.62
C GLY A 362 28.65 -49.79 4.29
N THR A 363 27.54 -50.05 4.98
CA THR A 363 26.73 -49.16 5.83
C THR A 363 27.45 -48.71 7.11
N GLY A 364 27.17 -47.51 7.61
CA GLY A 364 27.27 -47.18 9.04
C GLY A 364 27.85 -45.80 9.40
N ASP A 365 26.96 -44.90 9.80
CA ASP A 365 27.11 -43.86 10.84
C ASP A 365 28.35 -42.94 10.88
N LYS A 366 28.13 -41.66 10.57
CA LYS A 366 27.97 -40.60 11.60
C LYS A 366 27.74 -39.25 10.93
N ALA A 367 26.63 -38.64 11.30
CA ALA A 367 26.39 -37.21 11.13
C ALA A 367 27.57 -36.43 11.73
N LYS A 368 28.25 -35.67 10.87
CA LYS A 368 29.07 -34.54 11.26
C LYS A 368 28.37 -33.29 10.76
N ASP A 369 27.70 -32.64 11.69
CA ASP A 369 27.45 -31.20 11.64
C ASP A 369 28.78 -30.50 11.37
N GLU A 370 28.92 -29.93 10.18
CA GLU A 370 29.93 -28.91 9.92
C GLU A 370 29.25 -27.54 9.87
N LYS A 371 29.07 -26.97 11.06
CA LYS A 371 29.24 -25.53 11.25
C LYS A 371 30.68 -25.17 10.83
N LYS A 372 30.81 -24.37 9.77
CA LYS A 372 31.86 -23.36 9.59
C LYS A 372 31.55 -22.54 8.33
N ASP A 373 30.76 -21.48 8.49
CA ASP A 373 30.88 -20.31 7.62
C ASP A 373 31.72 -19.30 8.39
N GLY A 374 33.00 -19.24 8.03
CA GLY A 374 34.02 -18.45 8.71
C GLY A 374 34.97 -17.78 7.72
N THR A 375 34.52 -17.56 6.49
CA THR A 375 35.22 -16.66 5.57
C THR A 375 34.92 -15.23 6.03
N PRO A 376 35.94 -14.43 6.39
CA PRO A 376 35.69 -13.04 6.75
C PRO A 376 34.99 -12.31 5.59
N PRO A 377 34.07 -11.37 5.88
CA PRO A 377 33.36 -10.64 4.84
C PRO A 377 34.36 -9.93 3.92
N PRO A 378 34.07 -9.85 2.60
CA PRO A 378 35.00 -9.26 1.66
C PRO A 378 35.15 -7.77 1.95
N GLU A 379 36.40 -7.30 2.02
CA GLU A 379 36.71 -5.89 2.24
C GLU A 379 36.29 -5.04 1.04
N VAL A 380 35.51 -3.98 1.28
CA VAL A 380 35.07 -3.05 0.25
C VAL A 380 35.99 -1.83 0.21
N ARG A 381 36.70 -1.70 -0.92
CA ARG A 381 37.50 -0.52 -1.26
C ARG A 381 36.90 0.17 -2.48
N ILE A 382 36.68 1.48 -2.37
CA ILE A 382 36.18 2.32 -3.46
C ILE A 382 37.28 3.29 -3.87
N ASP A 383 37.75 3.17 -5.11
CA ASP A 383 38.62 4.17 -5.73
C ASP A 383 37.70 5.21 -6.40
N PHE A 384 37.73 6.48 -5.95
CA PHE A 384 36.82 7.51 -6.47
C PHE A 384 37.29 8.16 -7.78
N ASP A 385 38.61 8.18 -8.02
CA ASP A 385 39.18 8.79 -9.22
C ASP A 385 38.60 8.16 -10.49
N ASN A 386 37.97 8.99 -11.33
CA ASN A 386 37.31 8.57 -12.57
C ASN A 386 36.31 7.41 -12.40
N ILE A 387 35.62 7.31 -11.25
CA ILE A 387 34.67 6.21 -10.99
C ILE A 387 33.55 6.11 -12.02
N GLY A 388 33.09 7.24 -12.56
CA GLY A 388 32.11 7.26 -13.65
C GLY A 388 32.56 6.53 -14.92
N GLN A 389 33.87 6.47 -15.20
CA GLN A 389 34.42 5.73 -16.35
C GLN A 389 34.46 4.21 -16.13
N ARG A 390 34.13 3.74 -14.91
CA ARG A 390 34.04 2.32 -14.55
C ARG A 390 32.59 1.84 -14.43
N ILE A 391 31.64 2.64 -14.89
CA ILE A 391 30.23 2.29 -14.99
C ILE A 391 29.99 1.67 -16.36
N LEU A 392 29.46 0.46 -16.38
CA LEU A 392 29.20 -0.32 -17.59
C LEU A 392 27.72 -0.67 -17.66
N ALA A 393 27.13 -0.55 -18.84
CA ALA A 393 25.78 -1.05 -19.08
C ALA A 393 25.80 -2.59 -19.10
N VAL A 394 24.93 -3.22 -18.31
CA VAL A 394 24.68 -4.66 -18.39
C VAL A 394 24.02 -4.94 -19.74
N PRO A 395 24.45 -5.97 -20.51
CA PRO A 395 23.90 -6.25 -21.83
C PRO A 395 22.53 -6.95 -21.74
N ALA A 396 21.57 -6.24 -21.17
CA ALA A 396 20.16 -6.57 -21.09
C ALA A 396 19.33 -5.49 -21.80
N PRO A 397 18.13 -5.81 -22.34
CA PRO A 397 17.28 -4.82 -22.99
C PRO A 397 16.88 -3.69 -22.04
N GLU A 398 16.69 -2.48 -22.57
CA GLU A 398 16.10 -1.39 -21.80
C GLU A 398 14.62 -1.68 -21.50
N LYS A 399 14.23 -1.52 -20.24
CA LYS A 399 12.88 -1.76 -19.72
C LYS A 399 12.55 -0.78 -18.60
N ASN A 400 11.31 -0.76 -18.11
CA ASN A 400 10.99 -0.03 -16.88
C ASN A 400 11.46 -0.84 -15.65
N TYR A 401 12.77 -0.95 -15.44
CA TYR A 401 13.29 -1.59 -14.23
C TYR A 401 12.99 -0.72 -13.02
N VAL A 402 12.42 -1.28 -11.95
CA VAL A 402 12.13 -0.54 -10.71
C VAL A 402 13.15 -0.85 -9.61
N ALA A 403 13.81 -2.00 -9.70
CA ALA A 403 14.85 -2.43 -8.77
C ALA A 403 15.78 -3.46 -9.43
N VAL A 404 16.97 -3.62 -8.85
CA VAL A 404 17.89 -4.74 -9.09
C VAL A 404 18.21 -5.37 -7.75
N THR A 405 18.48 -6.68 -7.70
CA THR A 405 18.86 -7.37 -6.46
C THR A 405 19.99 -8.36 -6.76
N PRO A 406 21.13 -8.30 -6.04
CA PRO A 406 22.25 -9.20 -6.25
C PRO A 406 21.89 -10.61 -5.76
N GLY A 407 22.11 -11.59 -6.63
CA GLY A 407 21.96 -13.00 -6.30
C GLY A 407 23.25 -13.59 -5.75
N LYS A 408 23.57 -14.81 -6.17
CA LYS A 408 24.92 -15.38 -6.01
C LYS A 408 25.93 -14.62 -6.86
N GLU A 409 27.21 -14.82 -6.61
CA GLU A 409 28.28 -14.15 -7.36
C GLU A 409 28.07 -14.33 -8.88
N GLY A 410 28.08 -13.21 -9.61
CA GLY A 410 27.84 -13.19 -11.06
C GLY A 410 26.38 -13.28 -11.50
N VAL A 411 25.41 -13.19 -10.58
CA VAL A 411 23.97 -13.22 -10.88
C VAL A 411 23.27 -12.00 -10.29
N ILE A 412 22.37 -11.40 -11.06
CA ILE A 412 21.45 -10.35 -10.59
C ILE A 412 20.01 -10.68 -10.97
N TYR A 413 19.06 -10.20 -10.18
CA TYR A 413 17.63 -10.24 -10.45
C TYR A 413 17.16 -8.82 -10.76
N MET A 414 16.57 -8.62 -11.92
CA MET A 414 16.07 -7.34 -12.42
C MET A 414 14.55 -7.33 -12.32
N GLN A 415 14.01 -6.36 -11.60
CA GLN A 415 12.56 -6.22 -11.39
C GLN A 415 12.02 -5.21 -12.39
N GLU A 416 11.23 -5.69 -13.36
CA GLU A 416 10.60 -4.90 -14.42
C GLU A 416 9.15 -4.57 -14.04
N GLY A 417 8.80 -3.29 -13.99
CA GLY A 417 7.43 -2.81 -13.89
C GLY A 417 6.77 -2.64 -15.26
N PRO A 418 5.47 -2.29 -15.30
CA PRO A 418 4.79 -2.00 -16.56
C PRO A 418 5.44 -0.79 -17.23
N LEU A 419 5.49 -0.79 -18.56
CA LEU A 419 6.13 0.31 -19.31
C LEU A 419 5.43 1.65 -19.11
N VAL A 420 4.10 1.61 -18.94
CA VAL A 420 3.26 2.75 -18.59
C VAL A 420 2.53 2.39 -17.32
N GLU A 421 2.68 3.21 -16.30
CA GLU A 421 1.91 3.09 -15.07
C GLU A 421 0.60 3.84 -15.22
N MET A 422 -0.49 3.09 -15.31
CA MET A 422 -1.85 3.61 -15.16
C MET A 422 -2.25 3.35 -13.70
N ASN A 423 -2.85 4.35 -13.03
CA ASN A 423 -3.14 4.36 -11.58
C ASN A 423 -4.21 3.35 -11.11
N GLU A 424 -4.26 2.15 -11.70
CA GLU A 424 -5.26 1.13 -11.39
C GLU A 424 -4.60 -0.09 -10.74
N GLY A 425 -4.53 -0.07 -9.41
CA GLY A 425 -4.16 -1.23 -8.58
C GLY A 425 -2.66 -1.38 -8.29
N PRO A 426 -2.29 -2.46 -7.56
CA PRO A 426 -0.90 -2.69 -7.15
C PRO A 426 -0.02 -2.95 -8.38
N ARG A 427 1.15 -2.29 -8.42
CA ARG A 427 2.14 -2.45 -9.48
C ARG A 427 2.55 -3.93 -9.60
N GLN A 428 2.31 -4.51 -10.76
CA GLN A 428 2.78 -5.86 -11.09
C GLN A 428 4.19 -5.81 -11.64
N LEU A 429 5.00 -6.79 -11.24
CA LEU A 429 6.41 -6.90 -11.60
C LEU A 429 6.69 -8.20 -12.36
N ILE A 430 7.67 -8.13 -13.25
CA ILE A 430 8.32 -9.25 -13.91
C ILE A 430 9.74 -9.35 -13.36
N ILE A 431 10.12 -10.52 -12.89
CA ILE A 431 11.44 -10.79 -12.33
C ILE A 431 12.25 -11.56 -13.36
N ASN A 432 13.33 -10.95 -13.83
CA ASN A 432 14.27 -11.55 -14.77
C ASN A 432 15.62 -11.80 -14.05
N LYS A 433 16.26 -12.93 -14.31
CA LYS A 433 17.61 -13.25 -13.81
C LYS A 433 18.62 -13.03 -14.91
N PHE A 434 19.68 -12.28 -14.65
CA PHE A 434 20.81 -12.11 -15.56
C PHE A 434 22.06 -12.78 -14.99
N ASP A 435 22.72 -13.58 -15.82
CA ASP A 435 23.98 -14.26 -15.50
C ASP A 435 25.15 -13.61 -16.26
N PHE A 436 26.14 -13.08 -15.54
CA PHE A 436 27.26 -12.35 -16.14
C PHE A 436 28.22 -13.24 -16.93
N LYS A 437 28.31 -14.53 -16.61
CA LYS A 437 29.20 -15.48 -17.28
C LYS A 437 28.68 -15.81 -18.67
N THR A 438 27.39 -16.09 -18.77
CA THR A 438 26.71 -16.50 -20.00
C THR A 438 26.08 -15.33 -20.76
N ARG A 439 25.91 -14.17 -20.10
CA ARG A 439 25.22 -12.97 -20.60
C ARG A 439 23.77 -13.26 -21.02
N LYS A 440 23.13 -14.21 -20.34
CA LYS A 440 21.75 -14.60 -20.60
C LYS A 440 20.80 -13.98 -19.59
N THR A 441 19.61 -13.62 -20.07
CA THR A 441 18.48 -13.19 -19.25
C THR A 441 17.40 -14.26 -19.30
N ASP A 442 17.04 -14.80 -18.13
CA ASP A 442 15.98 -15.79 -17.97
C ASP A 442 14.80 -15.20 -17.19
N LEU A 443 13.58 -15.44 -17.66
CA LEU A 443 12.37 -15.11 -16.89
C LEU A 443 12.26 -16.03 -15.67
N ILE A 444 12.11 -15.46 -14.47
CA ILE A 444 11.89 -16.21 -13.23
C ILE A 444 10.40 -16.27 -12.91
N ILE A 445 9.73 -15.13 -12.83
CA ILE A 445 8.30 -15.06 -12.53
C ILE A 445 7.71 -13.72 -12.98
N GLY A 446 6.44 -13.70 -13.38
CA GLY A 446 5.71 -12.49 -13.75
C GLY A 446 4.42 -12.33 -12.95
N GLY A 447 3.91 -11.10 -12.87
CA GLY A 447 2.66 -10.78 -12.19
C GLY A 447 2.76 -10.69 -10.66
N VAL A 448 3.98 -10.60 -10.13
CA VAL A 448 4.20 -10.50 -8.67
C VAL A 448 4.08 -9.06 -8.20
N THR A 449 3.61 -8.83 -6.98
CA THR A 449 3.52 -7.49 -6.38
C THR A 449 4.62 -7.23 -5.34
N VAL A 450 5.26 -8.30 -4.87
CA VAL A 450 6.40 -8.27 -3.94
C VAL A 450 7.43 -9.31 -4.38
N PHE A 451 8.71 -8.96 -4.31
CA PHE A 451 9.83 -9.88 -4.52
C PHE A 451 11.00 -9.52 -3.59
N GLN A 452 11.54 -10.50 -2.88
CA GLN A 452 12.73 -10.36 -2.04
C GLN A 452 13.56 -11.65 -2.09
N LEU A 453 14.89 -11.51 -2.00
CA LEU A 453 15.81 -12.64 -1.86
C LEU A 453 16.23 -12.82 -0.40
N SER A 454 16.42 -14.07 0.02
CA SER A 454 17.09 -14.39 1.28
C SER A 454 18.54 -13.91 1.24
N ALA A 455 19.13 -13.58 2.39
CA ALA A 455 20.49 -13.05 2.47
C ALA A 455 21.54 -13.97 1.82
N ASN A 456 21.38 -15.29 1.94
CA ASN A 456 22.23 -16.27 1.24
C ASN A 456 21.97 -16.36 -0.27
N GLY A 457 20.84 -15.84 -0.77
CA GLY A 457 20.45 -15.81 -2.19
C GLY A 457 19.87 -17.13 -2.71
N ASP A 458 19.61 -18.11 -1.83
CA ASP A 458 19.09 -19.43 -2.23
C ASP A 458 17.57 -19.45 -2.37
N LYS A 459 16.86 -18.60 -1.62
CA LYS A 459 15.40 -18.56 -1.55
C LYS A 459 14.89 -17.18 -1.93
N MET A 460 13.65 -17.15 -2.41
CA MET A 460 12.93 -15.92 -2.71
C MET A 460 11.54 -15.94 -2.04
N LEU A 461 11.14 -14.79 -1.48
CA LEU A 461 9.78 -14.50 -1.03
C LEU A 461 9.10 -13.66 -2.10
N TYR A 462 7.90 -14.06 -2.52
CA TYR A 462 7.10 -13.27 -3.45
C TYR A 462 5.61 -13.37 -3.16
N ARG A 463 4.87 -12.37 -3.65
CA ARG A 463 3.41 -12.33 -3.61
C ARG A 463 2.85 -12.38 -5.03
N LEU A 464 1.98 -13.34 -5.31
CA LEU A 464 1.27 -13.49 -6.58
C LEU A 464 -0.24 -13.42 -6.31
N GLY A 465 -0.89 -12.38 -6.82
CA GLY A 465 -2.25 -12.03 -6.40
C GLY A 465 -2.32 -11.80 -4.88
N GLU A 466 -3.16 -12.59 -4.20
CA GLU A 466 -3.28 -12.53 -2.74
C GLU A 466 -2.43 -13.59 -2.02
N GLN A 467 -1.76 -14.50 -2.74
CA GLN A 467 -1.01 -15.59 -2.11
C GLN A 467 0.47 -15.26 -1.94
N TRP A 468 1.06 -15.76 -0.86
CA TRP A 468 2.48 -15.61 -0.52
C TRP A 468 3.23 -16.92 -0.67
N PHE A 469 4.48 -16.84 -1.14
CA PHE A 469 5.28 -18.00 -1.48
C PHE A 469 6.73 -17.84 -1.05
N ILE A 470 7.36 -18.94 -0.63
CA ILE A 470 8.81 -19.06 -0.52
C ILE A 470 9.28 -20.26 -1.36
N THR A 471 10.11 -20.02 -2.36
CA THR A 471 10.69 -21.06 -3.22
C THR A 471 12.19 -20.86 -3.43
N GLY A 472 12.85 -21.77 -4.16
CA GLY A 472 14.24 -21.58 -4.58
C GLY A 472 14.36 -20.47 -5.62
N ALA A 473 15.42 -19.66 -5.54
CA ALA A 473 15.59 -18.49 -6.43
C ALA A 473 16.21 -18.82 -7.80
N GLU A 474 16.85 -19.98 -7.96
CA GLU A 474 17.67 -20.31 -9.14
C GLU A 474 16.88 -20.47 -10.45
N ALA A 475 15.63 -20.92 -10.36
CA ALA A 475 14.80 -21.24 -11.52
C ALA A 475 13.36 -20.78 -11.29
N ALA A 476 12.61 -20.67 -12.39
CA ALA A 476 11.19 -20.36 -12.31
C ALA A 476 10.45 -21.39 -11.44
N PRO A 477 9.60 -20.95 -10.49
CA PRO A 477 8.86 -21.86 -9.63
C PRO A 477 7.74 -22.56 -10.41
N LYS A 478 7.39 -23.78 -9.99
CA LYS A 478 6.19 -24.45 -10.53
C LYS A 478 4.93 -23.79 -9.94
N PRO A 479 3.82 -23.74 -10.68
CA PRO A 479 2.57 -23.18 -10.16
C PRO A 479 2.16 -23.82 -8.82
N GLY A 480 1.91 -22.99 -7.81
CA GLY A 480 1.50 -23.43 -6.47
C GLY A 480 2.64 -23.92 -5.56
N ASP A 481 3.85 -24.10 -6.06
CA ASP A 481 5.00 -24.55 -5.25
C ASP A 481 5.41 -23.48 -4.24
N GLY A 482 5.76 -23.89 -3.02
CA GLY A 482 6.20 -23.02 -1.93
C GLY A 482 5.13 -22.09 -1.33
N ALA A 483 3.84 -22.34 -1.56
CA ALA A 483 2.75 -21.55 -0.97
C ALA A 483 2.80 -21.58 0.57
N LEU A 484 2.75 -20.40 1.20
CA LEU A 484 2.75 -20.29 2.65
C LEU A 484 1.37 -20.61 3.23
N LYS A 485 1.36 -21.30 4.38
CA LYS A 485 0.14 -21.62 5.12
C LYS A 485 -0.25 -20.43 6.01
N MET A 486 -1.10 -19.56 5.48
CA MET A 486 -1.50 -18.30 6.13
C MET A 486 -2.84 -18.37 6.88
N ALA A 487 -3.61 -19.46 6.70
CA ALA A 487 -5.01 -19.54 7.15
C ALA A 487 -5.23 -19.50 8.68
N ASP A 488 -4.17 -19.82 9.43
CA ASP A 488 -4.16 -19.83 10.90
C ASP A 488 -3.54 -18.55 11.47
N MET A 489 -3.31 -17.53 10.64
CA MET A 489 -2.83 -16.23 11.11
C MET A 489 -3.96 -15.51 11.84
N GLU A 490 -3.80 -15.32 13.14
CA GLU A 490 -4.74 -14.63 14.00
C GLU A 490 -4.02 -13.72 14.98
N ILE A 491 -4.71 -12.67 15.40
CA ILE A 491 -4.25 -11.75 16.44
C ILE A 491 -5.36 -11.51 17.45
N TYR A 492 -4.98 -11.10 18.66
CA TYR A 492 -5.93 -10.70 19.68
C TYR A 492 -6.20 -9.20 19.56
N VAL A 493 -7.47 -8.85 19.40
CA VAL A 493 -7.94 -7.49 19.20
C VAL A 493 -8.65 -7.01 20.46
N ASP A 494 -8.30 -5.82 20.93
CA ASP A 494 -9.04 -5.09 21.97
C ASP A 494 -9.44 -3.72 21.40
N PRO A 495 -10.67 -3.61 20.85
CA PRO A 495 -11.08 -2.41 20.11
C PRO A 495 -10.96 -1.13 20.94
N GLN A 496 -11.32 -1.17 22.23
CA GLN A 496 -11.26 0.02 23.09
C GLN A 496 -9.82 0.47 23.36
N ALA A 497 -8.91 -0.48 23.56
CA ALA A 497 -7.50 -0.16 23.71
C ALA A 497 -6.92 0.37 22.38
N GLU A 498 -7.20 -0.30 21.27
CA GLU A 498 -6.70 0.06 19.94
C GLU A 498 -7.20 1.42 19.49
N TRP A 499 -8.47 1.76 19.73
CA TRP A 499 -9.02 3.06 19.36
C TRP A 499 -8.32 4.23 20.08
N LYS A 500 -7.80 4.00 21.30
CA LYS A 500 -6.94 4.98 21.99
C LYS A 500 -5.57 5.12 21.35
N GLN A 501 -5.01 4.04 20.81
CA GLN A 501 -3.80 4.11 20.01
C GLN A 501 -4.07 4.86 18.69
N MET A 502 -5.12 4.47 17.96
CA MET A 502 -5.51 5.10 16.70
C MET A 502 -5.77 6.59 16.87
N TYR A 503 -6.43 7.00 17.95
CA TYR A 503 -6.66 8.41 18.29
C TYR A 503 -5.35 9.19 18.39
N ARG A 504 -4.37 8.65 19.11
CA ARG A 504 -3.02 9.25 19.23
C ARG A 504 -2.27 9.23 17.88
N GLU A 505 -2.40 8.14 17.12
CA GLU A 505 -1.74 7.99 15.83
C GLU A 505 -2.25 9.01 14.81
N VAL A 506 -3.56 9.26 14.75
CA VAL A 506 -4.14 10.25 13.84
C VAL A 506 -3.58 11.65 14.11
N TRP A 507 -3.51 12.09 15.38
CA TRP A 507 -2.86 13.36 15.72
C TRP A 507 -1.38 13.38 15.39
N ARG A 508 -0.68 12.26 15.60
CA ARG A 508 0.74 12.11 15.27
C ARG A 508 0.98 12.25 13.77
N ILE A 509 0.13 11.64 12.94
CA ILE A 509 0.18 11.76 11.49
C ILE A 509 0.02 13.23 11.08
N GLU A 510 -0.96 13.96 11.62
CA GLU A 510 -1.10 15.38 11.29
C GLU A 510 0.10 16.21 11.78
N ARG A 511 0.56 15.99 13.01
CA ARG A 511 1.75 16.66 13.55
C ARG A 511 2.97 16.46 12.66
N ASP A 512 3.18 15.23 12.18
CA ASP A 512 4.38 14.87 11.45
C ASP A 512 4.25 15.21 9.96
N PHE A 513 3.12 14.97 9.31
CA PHE A 513 2.99 15.05 7.84
C PHE A 513 2.28 16.30 7.32
N PHE A 514 1.60 17.07 8.18
CA PHE A 514 0.90 18.26 7.71
C PHE A 514 1.88 19.29 7.15
N TYR A 515 1.51 19.90 6.02
CA TYR A 515 2.43 20.71 5.22
C TYR A 515 2.75 22.07 5.86
N ASP A 516 1.80 22.65 6.60
CA ASP A 516 2.00 23.87 7.38
C ASP A 516 2.40 23.50 8.80
N PRO A 517 3.63 23.82 9.26
CA PRO A 517 4.08 23.49 10.61
C PRO A 517 3.30 24.18 11.73
N HIS A 518 2.42 25.13 11.41
CA HIS A 518 1.52 25.80 12.36
C HIS A 518 0.07 25.33 12.27
N PHE A 519 -0.25 24.34 11.44
CA PHE A 519 -1.58 23.71 11.35
C PHE A 519 -2.70 24.72 11.09
N HIS A 520 -2.44 25.73 10.24
CA HIS A 520 -3.33 26.87 9.99
C HIS A 520 -3.75 27.65 11.25
N GLY A 521 -2.95 27.59 12.32
CA GLY A 521 -3.20 28.26 13.59
C GLY A 521 -3.88 27.39 14.66
N LEU A 522 -4.20 26.12 14.37
CA LEU A 522 -4.74 25.19 15.38
C LEU A 522 -3.66 24.78 16.38
N ASP A 523 -3.92 24.96 17.68
CA ASP A 523 -3.11 24.33 18.73
C ASP A 523 -3.47 22.84 18.80
N LEU A 524 -2.70 22.01 18.10
CA LEU A 524 -2.94 20.56 18.06
C LEU A 524 -2.96 19.91 19.45
N LYS A 525 -2.11 20.36 20.39
CA LYS A 525 -2.06 19.76 21.73
C LYS A 525 -3.32 20.10 22.52
N ALA A 526 -3.80 21.33 22.42
CA ALA A 526 -5.05 21.74 23.03
C ALA A 526 -6.25 21.02 22.39
N ALA A 527 -6.25 20.85 21.06
CA ALA A 527 -7.29 20.13 20.34
C ALA A 527 -7.31 18.63 20.70
N GLU A 528 -6.15 17.97 20.74
CA GLU A 528 -6.02 16.59 21.21
C GLU A 528 -6.52 16.45 22.65
N ALA A 529 -6.11 17.33 23.56
CA ALA A 529 -6.60 17.28 24.94
C ALA A 529 -8.12 17.51 25.04
N TYR A 530 -8.69 18.37 24.19
CA TYR A 530 -10.12 18.62 24.13
C TYR A 530 -10.87 17.34 23.74
N TYR A 531 -10.49 16.69 22.63
CA TYR A 531 -11.22 15.54 22.09
C TYR A 531 -10.95 14.21 22.81
N ALA A 532 -9.89 14.10 23.60
CA ALA A 532 -9.47 12.86 24.25
C ALA A 532 -10.58 12.14 25.06
N PRO A 533 -11.43 12.81 25.86
CA PRO A 533 -12.45 12.11 26.67
C PRO A 533 -13.47 11.31 25.85
N TRP A 534 -13.71 11.67 24.58
CA TRP A 534 -14.71 10.98 23.76
C TRP A 534 -14.23 9.63 23.24
N VAL A 535 -12.92 9.39 23.17
CA VAL A 535 -12.39 8.09 22.74
C VAL A 535 -12.79 6.97 23.71
N ASP A 536 -13.04 7.30 24.98
CA ASP A 536 -13.44 6.34 26.03
C ASP A 536 -14.91 5.90 25.93
N VAL A 537 -15.73 6.60 25.14
CA VAL A 537 -17.18 6.36 25.07
C VAL A 537 -17.67 5.93 23.70
N VAL A 538 -16.86 6.08 22.64
CA VAL A 538 -17.20 5.52 21.33
C VAL A 538 -17.33 4.00 21.44
N SER A 539 -18.33 3.45 20.76
CA SER A 539 -18.74 2.05 20.86
C SER A 539 -18.78 1.34 19.51
N THR A 540 -18.51 2.07 18.42
CA THR A 540 -18.41 1.53 17.06
C THR A 540 -17.27 2.18 16.29
N ARG A 541 -16.78 1.50 15.25
CA ARG A 541 -15.75 2.07 14.36
C ARG A 541 -16.24 3.34 13.64
N ASP A 542 -17.55 3.45 13.40
CA ASP A 542 -18.17 4.63 12.77
C ASP A 542 -18.19 5.84 13.70
N GLU A 543 -18.48 5.64 14.98
CA GLU A 543 -18.39 6.70 15.99
C GLU A 543 -16.95 7.19 16.15
N LEU A 544 -15.96 6.29 16.09
CA LEU A 544 -14.55 6.70 16.07
C LEU A 544 -14.21 7.50 14.80
N ASN A 545 -14.71 7.10 13.63
CA ASN A 545 -14.54 7.88 12.40
C ASN A 545 -15.22 9.26 12.49
N TYR A 546 -16.38 9.35 13.14
CA TYR A 546 -17.06 10.60 13.39
C TYR A 546 -16.23 11.51 14.30
N LEU A 547 -15.66 10.98 15.38
CA LEU A 547 -14.72 11.69 16.25
C LEU A 547 -13.50 12.19 15.48
N PHE A 548 -12.88 11.35 14.65
CA PHE A 548 -11.74 11.73 13.81
C PHE A 548 -12.09 12.83 12.80
N THR A 549 -13.26 12.72 12.17
CA THR A 549 -13.75 13.73 11.22
C THR A 549 -13.93 15.07 11.92
N GLU A 550 -14.50 15.08 13.12
CA GLU A 550 -14.69 16.30 13.89
C GLU A 550 -13.38 16.93 14.29
N MET A 551 -12.50 16.15 14.93
CA MET A 551 -11.26 16.69 15.48
C MET A 551 -10.36 17.28 14.40
N LEU A 552 -10.25 16.59 13.26
CA LEU A 552 -9.39 17.01 12.16
C LEU A 552 -10.00 18.14 11.33
N GLY A 553 -11.34 18.23 11.27
CA GLY A 553 -12.03 19.33 10.58
C GLY A 553 -11.57 20.72 11.03
N ASN A 554 -11.13 20.85 12.29
CA ASN A 554 -10.59 22.11 12.84
C ASN A 554 -9.29 22.59 12.20
N ILE A 555 -8.58 21.76 11.43
CA ILE A 555 -7.37 22.14 10.67
C ILE A 555 -7.75 22.96 9.42
N ASN A 556 -9.01 22.92 8.97
CA ASN A 556 -9.54 23.72 7.84
C ASN A 556 -8.76 23.52 6.54
N VAL A 557 -8.69 22.28 6.05
CA VAL A 557 -7.95 21.92 4.83
C VAL A 557 -8.75 20.96 3.96
N GLY A 558 -8.58 21.07 2.64
CA GLY A 558 -9.09 20.05 1.71
C GLY A 558 -8.29 18.75 1.80
N HIS A 559 -8.82 17.66 1.23
CA HIS A 559 -8.16 16.34 1.18
C HIS A 559 -7.82 15.71 2.54
N MET A 560 -8.46 16.17 3.62
CA MET A 560 -8.46 15.52 4.92
C MET A 560 -9.55 14.46 4.94
N PHE A 561 -9.18 13.21 4.68
CA PHE A 561 -10.12 12.11 4.52
C PHE A 561 -10.04 11.12 5.69
N ILE A 562 -11.18 10.89 6.34
CA ILE A 562 -11.36 9.76 7.26
C ILE A 562 -12.26 8.74 6.57
N ARG A 563 -11.75 7.52 6.34
CA ARG A 563 -12.47 6.46 5.63
C ARG A 563 -12.10 5.08 6.18
N GLY A 564 -13.03 4.13 6.05
CA GLY A 564 -12.78 2.71 6.29
C GLY A 564 -12.56 2.33 7.76
N GLY A 565 -11.77 1.28 7.97
CA GLY A 565 -11.65 0.56 9.23
C GLY A 565 -12.56 -0.65 9.33
N THR A 566 -12.42 -1.43 10.39
CA THR A 566 -13.20 -2.65 10.64
C THR A 566 -14.66 -2.29 10.97
N GLN A 567 -15.52 -2.26 9.95
CA GLN A 567 -16.96 -2.07 10.05
C GLN A 567 -17.68 -3.41 9.83
N PRO A 568 -18.89 -3.60 10.39
CA PRO A 568 -19.68 -4.78 10.08
C PRO A 568 -19.99 -4.89 8.57
N ASP A 569 -19.71 -6.05 7.98
CA ASP A 569 -20.06 -6.32 6.59
C ASP A 569 -21.59 -6.36 6.41
N VAL A 570 -22.10 -5.53 5.51
CA VAL A 570 -23.51 -5.57 5.08
C VAL A 570 -23.56 -6.18 3.67
N PRO A 571 -24.12 -7.38 3.49
CA PRO A 571 -24.25 -8.00 2.17
C PRO A 571 -25.00 -7.09 1.21
N LYS A 572 -24.36 -6.74 0.08
CA LYS A 572 -24.97 -5.93 -0.97
C LYS A 572 -25.65 -6.83 -1.99
N VAL A 573 -26.93 -6.60 -2.25
CA VAL A 573 -27.67 -7.26 -3.34
C VAL A 573 -27.51 -6.40 -4.58
N LYS A 574 -26.84 -6.94 -5.60
CA LYS A 574 -26.62 -6.21 -6.85
C LYS A 574 -27.89 -6.20 -7.68
N VAL A 575 -28.33 -5.02 -8.13
CA VAL A 575 -29.49 -4.89 -9.01
C VAL A 575 -29.01 -4.66 -10.44
N GLY A 576 -29.51 -5.44 -11.39
CA GLY A 576 -29.23 -5.24 -12.80
C GLY A 576 -30.02 -4.08 -13.40
N LEU A 577 -29.34 -3.15 -14.02
CA LEU A 577 -29.91 -1.99 -14.71
C LEU A 577 -29.86 -2.19 -16.23
N LEU A 578 -30.81 -1.62 -16.96
CA LEU A 578 -31.04 -1.91 -18.38
C LEU A 578 -30.61 -0.80 -19.36
N GLY A 579 -30.16 0.34 -18.84
CA GLY A 579 -29.98 1.57 -19.60
C GLY A 579 -31.32 2.13 -20.07
N ALA A 580 -32.29 2.30 -19.16
CA ALA A 580 -33.63 2.80 -19.54
C ALA A 580 -34.36 3.58 -18.46
N ASP A 581 -35.13 4.58 -18.89
CA ASP A 581 -36.16 5.20 -18.08
C ASP A 581 -37.49 4.48 -18.30
N TYR A 582 -38.28 4.35 -17.24
CA TYR A 582 -39.60 3.72 -17.28
C TYR A 582 -40.70 4.75 -16.98
N LYS A 583 -41.87 4.56 -17.58
CA LYS A 583 -43.12 5.19 -17.16
C LYS A 583 -44.21 4.14 -16.96
N VAL A 584 -45.13 4.39 -16.06
CA VAL A 584 -46.32 3.54 -15.88
C VAL A 584 -47.39 3.95 -16.89
N GLU A 585 -47.86 2.99 -17.69
CA GLU A 585 -48.94 3.18 -18.67
C GLU A 585 -49.76 1.88 -18.78
N ASN A 586 -51.08 1.97 -18.79
CA ASN A 586 -51.99 0.81 -18.93
C ASN A 586 -51.71 -0.33 -17.94
N GLY A 587 -51.31 -0.01 -16.70
CA GLY A 587 -50.98 -1.00 -15.66
C GLY A 587 -49.65 -1.74 -15.88
N ARG A 588 -48.79 -1.26 -16.79
CA ARG A 588 -47.49 -1.84 -17.15
C ARG A 588 -46.37 -0.80 -17.09
N TYR A 589 -45.13 -1.29 -17.03
CA TYR A 589 -43.96 -0.45 -17.28
C TYR A 589 -43.70 -0.34 -18.78
N ARG A 590 -43.62 0.89 -19.27
CA ARG A 590 -43.28 1.23 -20.65
C ARG A 590 -41.91 1.91 -20.65
N PHE A 591 -41.02 1.53 -21.56
CA PHE A 591 -39.74 2.20 -21.73
C PHE A 591 -40.00 3.62 -22.20
N ALA A 592 -39.82 4.60 -21.32
CA ALA A 592 -39.94 6.01 -21.65
C ALA A 592 -38.74 6.46 -22.50
N LYS A 593 -37.57 5.95 -22.15
CA LYS A 593 -36.32 6.14 -22.87
C LYS A 593 -35.52 4.85 -22.82
N VAL A 594 -34.88 4.53 -23.94
CA VAL A 594 -33.82 3.53 -23.99
C VAL A 594 -32.55 4.32 -24.27
N TYR A 595 -31.61 4.31 -23.34
CA TYR A 595 -30.35 4.99 -23.53
C TYR A 595 -29.55 4.22 -24.58
N ASN A 596 -29.06 4.94 -25.58
CA ASN A 596 -28.05 4.42 -26.47
C ASN A 596 -26.71 4.38 -25.72
N GLY A 597 -25.89 3.40 -26.04
CA GLY A 597 -24.53 3.30 -25.54
C GLY A 597 -23.53 3.27 -26.68
N GLU A 598 -22.28 3.58 -26.36
CA GLU A 598 -21.13 3.20 -27.17
C GLU A 598 -20.90 1.69 -27.01
N ASN A 599 -21.77 0.83 -27.55
CA ASN A 599 -21.62 -0.64 -27.38
C ASN A 599 -20.28 -1.18 -27.94
N TRP A 600 -19.53 -0.37 -28.69
CA TRP A 600 -18.17 -0.64 -29.14
C TRP A 600 -17.10 -0.35 -28.06
N ASN A 601 -17.42 0.46 -27.05
CA ASN A 601 -16.59 0.81 -25.91
C ASN A 601 -16.74 -0.25 -24.80
N PRO A 602 -15.68 -0.97 -24.41
CA PRO A 602 -15.77 -2.05 -23.42
C PRO A 602 -16.30 -1.63 -22.05
N GLN A 603 -16.15 -0.35 -21.69
CA GLN A 603 -16.55 0.20 -20.38
C GLN A 603 -17.97 0.77 -20.38
N LEU A 604 -18.56 1.06 -21.54
CA LEU A 604 -19.89 1.65 -21.66
C LEU A 604 -20.84 0.65 -22.33
N GLN A 605 -21.72 0.04 -21.53
CA GLN A 605 -22.64 -0.98 -22.01
C GLN A 605 -24.09 -0.48 -21.90
N ALA A 606 -24.83 -0.53 -23.01
CA ALA A 606 -26.27 -0.26 -23.03
C ALA A 606 -27.04 -1.55 -23.34
N PRO A 607 -27.50 -2.29 -22.31
CA PRO A 607 -28.03 -3.66 -22.45
C PRO A 607 -29.13 -3.80 -23.51
N LEU A 608 -30.02 -2.82 -23.62
CA LEU A 608 -31.18 -2.87 -24.51
C LEU A 608 -30.90 -2.53 -25.97
N THR A 609 -29.75 -1.92 -26.27
CA THR A 609 -29.37 -1.50 -27.63
C THR A 609 -28.35 -2.43 -28.30
N GLN A 610 -27.97 -3.51 -27.62
CA GLN A 610 -27.10 -4.51 -28.22
C GLN A 610 -27.72 -5.10 -29.50
N PRO A 611 -26.90 -5.41 -30.53
CA PRO A 611 -27.40 -6.03 -31.75
C PRO A 611 -28.25 -7.27 -31.47
N GLY A 612 -29.47 -7.30 -32.01
CA GLY A 612 -30.41 -8.42 -31.84
C GLY A 612 -31.41 -8.26 -30.70
N VAL A 613 -31.18 -7.36 -29.73
CA VAL A 613 -32.15 -7.05 -28.66
C VAL A 613 -33.27 -6.14 -29.20
N ASN A 614 -32.88 -5.11 -29.95
CA ASN A 614 -33.77 -4.19 -30.68
C ASN A 614 -34.92 -3.61 -29.84
N VAL A 615 -34.74 -3.42 -28.53
CA VAL A 615 -35.74 -2.78 -27.67
C VAL A 615 -35.72 -1.29 -27.92
N VAL A 616 -36.89 -0.69 -28.10
CA VAL A 616 -37.04 0.73 -28.38
C VAL A 616 -37.95 1.42 -27.36
N ALA A 617 -37.78 2.73 -27.22
CA ALA A 617 -38.68 3.54 -26.43
C ALA A 617 -40.13 3.39 -26.93
N GLY A 618 -41.08 3.31 -26.00
CA GLY A 618 -42.48 3.06 -26.30
C GLY A 618 -42.89 1.58 -26.27
N GLU A 619 -41.96 0.63 -26.15
CA GLU A 619 -42.33 -0.77 -25.84
C GLU A 619 -42.58 -0.97 -24.34
N TYR A 620 -43.27 -2.04 -23.99
CA TYR A 620 -43.57 -2.46 -22.63
C TYR A 620 -42.60 -3.54 -22.16
N LEU A 621 -42.16 -3.45 -20.90
CA LEU A 621 -41.53 -4.55 -20.19
C LEU A 621 -42.64 -5.40 -19.57
N LEU A 622 -42.83 -6.60 -20.12
CA LEU A 622 -43.96 -7.48 -19.78
C LEU A 622 -43.57 -8.58 -18.79
N ALA A 623 -42.35 -9.10 -18.91
CA ALA A 623 -41.82 -10.10 -17.98
C ALA A 623 -40.29 -10.03 -17.87
N VAL A 624 -39.77 -10.45 -16.73
CA VAL A 624 -38.33 -10.61 -16.47
C VAL A 624 -38.12 -12.01 -15.90
N ARG A 625 -37.27 -12.82 -16.54
CA ARG A 625 -37.05 -14.24 -16.22
C ARG A 625 -38.37 -15.03 -16.12
N GLY A 626 -39.30 -14.76 -17.04
CA GLY A 626 -40.62 -15.39 -17.07
C GLY A 626 -41.61 -14.91 -16.00
N ARG A 627 -41.20 -14.05 -15.06
CA ARG A 627 -42.09 -13.43 -14.09
C ARG A 627 -42.75 -12.20 -14.69
N GLU A 628 -44.07 -12.17 -14.69
CA GLU A 628 -44.84 -11.04 -15.19
C GLU A 628 -44.54 -9.77 -14.37
N VAL A 629 -44.37 -8.64 -15.08
CA VAL A 629 -44.12 -7.32 -14.50
C VAL A 629 -45.38 -6.46 -14.60
N ARG A 630 -45.87 -5.94 -13.47
CA ARG A 630 -47.02 -5.03 -13.38
C ARG A 630 -46.59 -3.70 -12.79
N ALA A 631 -47.34 -2.64 -13.08
CA ALA A 631 -47.07 -1.30 -12.55
C ALA A 631 -47.21 -1.19 -11.02
N SER A 632 -47.89 -2.13 -10.37
CA SER A 632 -47.97 -2.23 -8.92
C SER A 632 -46.68 -2.74 -8.28
N ASP A 633 -45.81 -3.39 -9.06
CA ASP A 633 -44.56 -3.96 -8.56
C ASP A 633 -43.45 -2.93 -8.62
N ASN A 634 -42.44 -3.03 -7.74
CA ASN A 634 -41.17 -2.34 -7.93
C ASN A 634 -40.39 -3.03 -9.06
N VAL A 635 -40.24 -2.38 -10.22
CA VAL A 635 -39.55 -2.95 -11.40
C VAL A 635 -38.14 -3.46 -11.08
N TYR A 636 -37.40 -2.77 -10.20
CA TYR A 636 -36.03 -3.14 -9.84
C TYR A 636 -35.94 -4.46 -9.07
N SER A 637 -37.00 -4.86 -8.36
CA SER A 637 -37.01 -6.13 -7.61
C SER A 637 -36.87 -7.38 -8.50
N PHE A 638 -37.26 -7.28 -9.77
CA PHE A 638 -37.12 -8.38 -10.74
C PHE A 638 -35.67 -8.60 -11.18
N PHE A 639 -34.82 -7.58 -10.99
CA PHE A 639 -33.43 -7.53 -11.39
C PHE A 639 -32.46 -7.69 -10.22
N GLN A 640 -32.95 -8.05 -9.04
CA GLN A 640 -32.08 -8.47 -7.94
C GLN A 640 -31.23 -9.68 -8.37
N GLU A 641 -29.93 -9.57 -8.13
CA GLU A 641 -28.88 -10.51 -8.49
C GLU A 641 -28.76 -10.79 -10.00
N THR A 642 -29.16 -9.85 -10.87
CA THR A 642 -29.03 -10.01 -12.33
C THR A 642 -27.91 -9.20 -12.96
N ALA A 643 -27.25 -8.29 -12.24
CA ALA A 643 -26.11 -7.53 -12.75
C ALA A 643 -24.99 -8.47 -13.23
N GLY A 644 -24.51 -8.25 -14.47
CA GLY A 644 -23.49 -9.09 -15.11
C GLY A 644 -23.95 -10.50 -15.50
N LYS A 645 -25.25 -10.82 -15.36
CA LYS A 645 -25.80 -12.16 -15.63
C LYS A 645 -26.84 -12.11 -16.75
N GLN A 646 -26.86 -13.13 -17.60
CA GLN A 646 -27.86 -13.24 -18.66
C GLN A 646 -29.28 -13.23 -18.08
N THR A 647 -30.11 -12.35 -18.61
CA THR A 647 -31.47 -12.10 -18.12
C THR A 647 -32.41 -12.01 -19.32
N THR A 648 -33.38 -12.91 -19.36
CA THR A 648 -34.42 -12.91 -20.39
C THR A 648 -35.52 -11.92 -20.03
N LEU A 649 -35.91 -11.09 -20.98
CA LEU A 649 -36.99 -10.12 -20.90
C LEU A 649 -38.06 -10.50 -21.93
N LYS A 650 -39.32 -10.33 -21.56
CA LYS A 650 -40.43 -10.28 -22.53
C LYS A 650 -40.82 -8.83 -22.75
N VAL A 651 -40.72 -8.36 -23.98
CA VAL A 651 -40.92 -6.97 -24.39
C VAL A 651 -41.83 -6.88 -25.60
N GLY A 652 -42.57 -5.78 -25.78
CA GLY A 652 -43.42 -5.63 -26.96
C GLY A 652 -44.20 -4.32 -27.03
N PRO A 653 -44.85 -4.03 -28.17
CA PRO A 653 -45.53 -2.76 -28.37
C PRO A 653 -46.83 -2.60 -27.57
N ASN A 654 -47.44 -3.71 -27.13
CA ASN A 654 -48.77 -3.70 -26.51
C ASN A 654 -48.75 -4.22 -25.05
N PRO A 655 -49.55 -3.62 -24.15
CA PRO A 655 -49.57 -3.96 -22.72
C PRO A 655 -50.20 -5.33 -22.41
N ASP A 656 -50.97 -5.89 -23.34
CA ASP A 656 -51.56 -7.23 -23.28
C ASP A 656 -50.59 -8.34 -23.72
N GLY A 657 -49.43 -7.97 -24.24
CA GLY A 657 -48.40 -8.89 -24.75
C GLY A 657 -48.61 -9.34 -26.20
N SER A 658 -49.59 -8.80 -26.92
CA SER A 658 -49.71 -9.02 -28.36
C SER A 658 -48.50 -8.41 -29.10
N GLY A 659 -47.87 -9.18 -29.99
CA GLY A 659 -46.64 -8.78 -30.67
C GLY A 659 -45.39 -8.75 -29.78
N ALA A 660 -45.45 -9.31 -28.56
CA ALA A 660 -44.29 -9.41 -27.69
C ALA A 660 -43.27 -10.44 -28.20
N ARG A 661 -42.00 -10.19 -27.87
CA ARG A 661 -40.87 -11.08 -28.12
C ARG A 661 -40.05 -11.27 -26.86
N GLU A 662 -39.28 -12.34 -26.82
CA GLU A 662 -38.26 -12.53 -25.81
C GLU A 662 -36.92 -12.03 -26.31
N VAL A 663 -36.19 -11.35 -25.43
CA VAL A 663 -34.82 -10.89 -25.67
C VAL A 663 -33.97 -11.25 -24.47
N THR A 664 -32.71 -11.58 -24.69
CA THR A 664 -31.75 -11.83 -23.61
C THR A 664 -30.76 -10.69 -23.57
N VAL A 665 -30.57 -10.13 -22.38
CA VAL A 665 -29.62 -9.04 -22.12
C VAL A 665 -28.69 -9.42 -20.97
N ILE A 666 -27.59 -8.69 -20.83
CA ILE A 666 -26.75 -8.70 -19.63
C ILE A 666 -26.92 -7.33 -18.97
N PRO A 667 -27.73 -7.21 -17.90
CA PRO A 667 -27.87 -5.95 -17.17
C PRO A 667 -26.56 -5.49 -16.53
N VAL A 668 -26.38 -4.18 -16.40
CA VAL A 668 -25.19 -3.58 -15.77
C VAL A 668 -25.42 -3.28 -14.29
N GLU A 669 -24.36 -3.15 -13.49
CA GLU A 669 -24.46 -2.83 -12.05
C GLU A 669 -24.67 -1.32 -11.80
N ASN A 670 -24.24 -0.47 -12.72
CA ASN A 670 -24.29 0.99 -12.62
C ASN A 670 -24.56 1.61 -14.02
N GLU A 671 -25.32 2.70 -14.05
CA GLU A 671 -25.60 3.50 -15.27
C GLU A 671 -24.92 4.88 -15.22
N GLY A 672 -24.23 5.23 -14.12
CA GLY A 672 -23.40 6.43 -14.01
C GLY A 672 -22.01 6.20 -14.58
N SER A 673 -21.62 7.02 -15.56
CA SER A 673 -20.26 7.09 -16.13
C SER A 673 -19.40 8.12 -15.41
#